data_AF-A0ABD3EFX9-F1
#
_entry.id   AF-A0ABD3EFX9-F1
#
_cell.length_a   1.000
_cell.length_b   1.000
_cell.length_c   1.000
_cell.angle_alpha   90.00
_cell.angle_beta   90.00
_cell.angle_gamma   90.00
#
_symmetry.space_group_name_H-M   'P 1'
#
loop_
_entity.id
_entity.type
_entity.pdbx_description
1 polymer ?
#
loop_
_entity_poly.entity_id
_entity_poly.type
_entity_poly.pdbx_seq_one_letter_code
_entity_poly.pdbx_strand_id
1 'polypeptide(L)'
;MVKIDLSETSELIKKGLVICRTKQRPHPLGIFYGQNPLHFSFPLFLLQLSTLILLTRLLRFLLKPLRQPKVVSEILGGIILGPSVLGRNANFYAYMFPDNAYYVIENIGLIGFMYFLFLSGVKIDITAIKRAEKKHWYIGLAGVLAPLSVCLCIAFVERKSLDKETAKFASIWGISSYLSTSAFPVLYPIVRELNLLSSGIGRMALSTAIVSDVIGLQAITIFETSIQGENKAILALWFFISSLIVVGTIVGGVRRAMMWIIRTTPEGKPVDQVYVVAILLGVMVAGFISDMFGLTIVNGPLWLGLAIPDGPPLGTIIVEKSEIIFKNFLMPFSFMYIGLLIDVSSMIGQWSNLYPLLYMVLATHVTKMVSTLVASRFFDLTIRDSLTLSLIMSLKGEVEIMLFLHLIDIKIIQTPHFTVMVLSAVSVTAIATPLVSILYDPRRPYMVSKRRNIQHAPPNTELQIVACIHGEENLPMLMKLLEISNPTVNNPLTVHTLTLVELIGRSNPILIDHDNEEKTTSNNDEPSIHNALRNFQESRGESMKIHSYTTITSKKSMYQDICELALSKNANLIILPLHRIRLGNDYNNLIIKKTRSVKQSVNGDVLANAPCSVGILVHNHMLRAGSMHRIAVLFLGGADCREALTYADRIAESPDVTVHVVRFLSHENEGDIGFERKLDDGLVTWFWVKSEGNSRIVYKEVVVRNGEETIEAIRGMNSKECYCLWLVGRKHGINPVIVKGLSGWSGNNNELGVIGDYLASADFDTKGSVLVVQQQILLGMQDKVSGSRRSFSFCSYAATSSRI
;
A
#
# COMPACT_ATOMS: atom_id res chain seq x y z
N MET A 1 -19.26 35.10 -50.25
CA MET A 1 -19.15 36.29 -49.37
C MET A 1 -20.54 36.86 -49.21
N VAL A 2 -21.16 36.68 -48.05
CA VAL A 2 -22.40 37.39 -47.71
C VAL A 2 -21.97 38.74 -47.15
N LYS A 3 -22.31 39.84 -47.83
CA LYS A 3 -22.15 41.19 -47.27
C LYS A 3 -23.25 41.35 -46.22
N ILE A 4 -22.87 41.37 -44.96
CA ILE A 4 -23.76 41.67 -43.84
C ILE A 4 -23.61 43.17 -43.55
N ASP A 5 -24.74 43.87 -43.51
CA ASP A 5 -24.79 45.31 -43.24
C ASP A 5 -24.38 45.59 -41.77
N LEU A 6 -23.42 46.48 -41.57
CA LEU A 6 -22.72 46.69 -40.29
C LEU A 6 -23.45 47.61 -39.31
N SER A 7 -24.61 48.18 -39.69
CA SER A 7 -25.37 49.10 -38.84
C SER A 7 -26.24 48.35 -37.81
N GLU A 8 -27.02 47.35 -38.23
CA GLU A 8 -27.89 46.55 -37.34
C GLU A 8 -27.11 45.63 -36.40
N THR A 9 -25.95 45.14 -36.83
CA THR A 9 -25.09 44.27 -36.01
C THR A 9 -24.49 45.00 -34.80
N SER A 10 -24.30 46.32 -34.86
CA SER A 10 -23.73 47.09 -33.75
C SER A 10 -24.66 47.17 -32.53
N GLU A 11 -25.98 47.27 -32.73
CA GLU A 11 -26.96 47.21 -31.65
C GLU A 11 -27.10 45.80 -31.09
N LEU A 12 -27.08 44.78 -31.94
CA LEU A 12 -27.19 43.37 -31.55
C LEU A 12 -25.95 42.91 -30.76
N ILE A 13 -24.76 43.42 -31.10
CA ILE A 13 -23.52 43.22 -30.34
C ILE A 13 -23.59 43.95 -28.99
N LYS A 14 -24.10 45.20 -28.96
CA LYS A 14 -24.30 45.95 -27.70
C LYS A 14 -25.33 45.32 -26.77
N LYS A 15 -26.35 44.66 -27.31
CA LYS A 15 -27.37 43.89 -26.57
C LYS A 15 -26.91 42.46 -26.20
N GLY A 16 -25.69 42.06 -26.58
CA GLY A 16 -25.12 40.74 -26.24
C GLY A 16 -25.72 39.55 -27.00
N LEU A 17 -26.50 39.79 -28.06
CA LEU A 17 -27.22 38.77 -28.84
C LEU A 17 -26.35 38.10 -29.92
N VAL A 18 -25.22 38.71 -30.30
CA VAL A 18 -24.31 38.19 -31.34
C VAL A 18 -22.87 38.29 -30.85
N ILE A 19 -22.19 37.14 -30.74
CA ILE A 19 -20.76 37.05 -30.42
C ILE A 19 -20.00 36.79 -31.73
N CYS A 20 -19.26 37.79 -32.22
CA CYS A 20 -18.32 37.59 -33.33
C CYS A 20 -17.07 36.85 -32.82
N ARG A 21 -16.97 35.54 -33.11
CA ARG A 21 -15.76 34.75 -32.86
C ARG A 21 -14.94 34.66 -34.13
N THR A 22 -13.70 35.13 -34.09
CA THR A 22 -12.73 34.88 -35.17
C THR A 22 -12.55 33.37 -35.34
N LYS A 23 -12.80 32.85 -36.55
CA LYS A 23 -12.62 31.44 -36.90
C LYS A 23 -11.12 31.10 -36.87
N GLN A 24 -10.58 30.78 -35.69
CA GLN A 24 -9.20 30.34 -35.54
C GLN A 24 -9.02 29.00 -36.26
N ARG A 25 -7.94 28.87 -37.04
CA ARG A 25 -7.53 27.57 -37.59
C ARG A 25 -7.16 26.65 -36.41
N PRO A 26 -7.45 25.34 -36.48
CA PRO A 26 -7.18 24.42 -35.37
C PRO A 26 -5.68 24.23 -35.09
N HIS A 27 -4.80 24.53 -36.06
CA HIS A 27 -3.35 24.36 -35.93
C HIS A 27 -2.59 25.59 -36.45
N PRO A 28 -1.47 25.97 -35.80
CA PRO A 28 -0.54 26.94 -36.34
C PRO A 28 0.14 26.38 -37.60
N LEU A 29 0.41 27.25 -38.58
CA LEU A 29 1.25 26.92 -39.74
C LEU A 29 2.73 26.72 -39.35
N GLY A 30 3.13 27.25 -38.19
CA GLY A 30 4.46 27.08 -37.59
C GLY A 30 5.03 28.40 -37.07
N ILE A 31 5.97 28.31 -36.11
CA ILE A 31 6.65 29.48 -35.53
C ILE A 31 7.40 30.27 -36.61
N PHE A 32 7.93 29.60 -37.64
CA PHE A 32 8.62 30.20 -38.79
C PHE A 32 7.72 31.04 -39.70
N TYR A 33 6.39 30.94 -39.57
CA TYR A 33 5.43 31.81 -40.26
C TYR A 33 5.01 33.02 -39.39
N GLY A 34 5.72 33.29 -38.29
CA GLY A 34 5.44 34.40 -37.37
C GLY A 34 4.20 34.19 -36.48
N GLN A 35 3.66 32.96 -36.42
CA GLN A 35 2.51 32.63 -35.58
C GLN A 35 2.96 32.16 -34.20
N ASN A 36 2.39 32.75 -33.14
CA ASN A 36 2.63 32.28 -31.78
C ASN A 36 1.68 31.11 -31.45
N PRO A 37 2.20 29.91 -31.13
CA PRO A 37 1.37 28.73 -30.85
C PRO A 37 0.47 28.92 -29.61
N LEU A 38 0.80 29.83 -28.70
CA LEU A 38 0.02 30.12 -27.49
C LEU A 38 -1.34 30.76 -27.79
N HIS A 39 -1.55 31.33 -28.98
CA HIS A 39 -2.86 31.86 -29.38
C HIS A 39 -3.85 30.76 -29.79
N PHE A 40 -3.39 29.52 -29.94
CA PHE A 40 -4.21 28.37 -30.31
C PHE A 40 -4.51 27.52 -29.07
N SER A 41 -5.77 27.13 -28.91
CA SER A 41 -6.22 26.41 -27.71
C SER A 41 -5.51 25.08 -27.48
N PHE A 42 -5.21 24.31 -28.55
CA PHE A 42 -4.63 22.98 -28.41
C PHE A 42 -3.13 22.98 -28.02
N PRO A 43 -2.23 23.73 -28.69
CA PRO A 43 -0.85 23.86 -28.24
C PRO A 43 -0.74 24.47 -26.83
N LEU A 44 -1.59 25.45 -26.51
CA LEU A 44 -1.64 26.03 -25.17
C LEU A 44 -2.03 24.98 -24.13
N PHE A 45 -3.05 24.16 -24.41
CA PHE A 45 -3.45 23.06 -23.55
C PHE A 45 -2.32 22.04 -23.31
N LEU A 46 -1.56 21.68 -24.36
CA LEU A 46 -0.39 20.81 -24.20
C LEU A 46 0.69 21.43 -23.31
N LEU A 47 0.93 22.74 -23.45
CA LEU A 47 1.87 23.46 -22.60
C LEU A 47 1.40 23.50 -21.14
N GLN A 48 0.12 23.83 -20.89
CA GLN A 48 -0.48 23.81 -19.56
C GLN A 48 -0.33 22.43 -18.90
N LEU A 49 -0.67 21.36 -19.65
CA LEU A 49 -0.55 19.98 -19.20
C LEU A 49 0.89 19.63 -18.83
N SER A 50 1.85 19.92 -19.71
CA SER A 50 3.26 19.63 -19.45
C SER A 50 3.78 20.38 -18.22
N THR A 51 3.43 21.66 -18.08
CA THR A 51 3.86 22.50 -16.95
C THR A 51 3.26 22.01 -15.65
N LEU A 52 1.97 21.66 -15.64
CA LEU A 52 1.26 21.13 -14.48
C LEU A 52 1.85 19.81 -13.98
N ILE A 53 2.06 18.84 -14.89
CA ILE A 53 2.64 17.55 -14.51
C ILE A 53 4.08 17.71 -14.00
N LEU A 54 4.88 18.56 -14.65
CA LEU A 54 6.26 18.84 -14.22
C LEU A 54 6.27 19.49 -12.82
N LEU A 55 5.44 20.50 -12.60
CA LEU A 55 5.37 21.22 -11.33
C LEU A 55 4.91 20.32 -10.18
N THR A 56 3.81 19.58 -10.38
CA THR A 56 3.29 18.66 -9.35
C THR A 56 4.29 17.54 -9.02
N ARG A 57 5.03 17.02 -10.01
CA ARG A 57 6.11 16.05 -9.78
C ARG A 57 7.29 16.66 -9.02
N LEU A 58 7.69 17.88 -9.36
CA LEU A 58 8.76 18.60 -8.66
C LEU A 58 8.38 18.85 -7.20
N LEU A 59 7.17 19.36 -6.95
CA LEU A 59 6.65 19.58 -5.60
C LEU A 59 6.59 18.27 -4.82
N ARG A 60 6.13 17.18 -5.43
CA ARG A 60 6.13 15.86 -4.80
C ARG A 60 7.54 15.42 -4.42
N PHE A 61 8.53 15.64 -5.28
CA PHE A 61 9.92 15.32 -4.99
C PHE A 61 10.45 16.13 -3.79
N LEU A 62 10.16 17.44 -3.75
CA LEU A 62 10.57 18.35 -2.67
C LEU A 62 9.86 18.07 -1.33
N LEU A 63 8.59 17.67 -1.37
CA LEU A 63 7.78 17.42 -0.18
C LEU A 63 7.86 15.96 0.32
N LYS A 64 8.45 15.06 -0.46
CA LYS A 64 8.66 13.65 -0.07
C LYS A 64 9.40 13.47 1.26
N PRO A 65 10.46 14.24 1.60
CA PRO A 65 11.14 14.14 2.90
C PRO A 65 10.23 14.50 4.08
N LEU A 66 9.24 15.37 3.86
CA LEU A 66 8.25 15.78 4.86
C LEU A 66 7.09 14.77 5.01
N ARG A 67 7.16 13.63 4.30
CA ARG A 67 6.11 12.59 4.27
C ARG A 67 4.74 13.13 3.84
N GLN A 68 4.71 14.14 2.99
CA GLN A 68 3.45 14.70 2.49
C GLN A 68 2.81 13.77 1.45
N PRO A 69 1.47 13.61 1.50
CA PRO A 69 0.77 12.76 0.55
C PRO A 69 0.66 13.44 -0.83
N LYS A 70 0.47 12.64 -1.87
CA LYS A 70 0.41 13.14 -3.26
C LYS A 70 -0.64 14.25 -3.45
N VAL A 71 -1.82 14.10 -2.85
CA VAL A 71 -2.92 15.07 -2.94
C VAL A 71 -2.50 16.49 -2.52
N VAL A 72 -1.70 16.63 -1.46
CA VAL A 72 -1.21 17.93 -0.99
C VAL A 72 -0.31 18.57 -2.05
N SER A 73 0.59 17.80 -2.67
CA SER A 73 1.47 18.31 -3.73
C SER A 73 0.71 18.70 -5.01
N GLU A 74 -0.38 18.02 -5.34
CA GLU A 74 -1.20 18.32 -6.52
C GLU A 74 -2.03 19.60 -6.30
N ILE A 75 -2.64 19.75 -5.13
CA ILE A 75 -3.38 20.98 -4.78
C ILE A 75 -2.43 22.19 -4.71
N LEU A 76 -1.27 22.05 -4.06
CA LEU A 76 -0.27 23.13 -4.03
C LEU A 76 0.23 23.49 -5.44
N GLY A 77 0.40 22.51 -6.33
CA GLY A 77 0.74 22.75 -7.73
C GLY A 77 -0.33 23.57 -8.45
N GLY A 78 -1.61 23.25 -8.22
CA GLY A 78 -2.74 24.04 -8.71
C GLY A 78 -2.74 25.47 -8.17
N ILE A 79 -2.57 25.66 -6.86
CA ILE A 79 -2.54 26.98 -6.21
C ILE A 79 -1.38 27.84 -6.75
N ILE A 80 -0.21 27.23 -7.00
CA ILE A 80 0.95 27.93 -7.53
C ILE A 80 0.70 28.41 -8.97
N LEU A 81 0.05 27.61 -9.80
CA LEU A 81 -0.33 28.01 -11.17
C LEU A 81 -1.50 28.99 -11.20
N GLY A 82 -2.38 28.92 -10.20
CA GLY A 82 -3.56 29.76 -10.07
C GLY A 82 -3.29 31.25 -9.79
N PRO A 83 -4.36 32.05 -9.65
CA PRO A 83 -4.27 33.51 -9.45
C PRO A 83 -3.56 33.90 -8.15
N SER A 84 -3.46 32.98 -7.19
CA SER A 84 -2.82 33.22 -5.90
C SER A 84 -1.30 33.42 -5.96
N VAL A 85 -0.58 32.84 -6.94
CA VAL A 85 0.89 32.91 -7.03
C VAL A 85 1.37 33.35 -8.40
N LEU A 86 1.47 32.46 -9.40
CA LEU A 86 1.96 32.81 -10.73
C LEU A 86 0.91 33.59 -11.53
N GLY A 87 -0.36 33.20 -11.40
CA GLY A 87 -1.50 33.91 -11.99
C GLY A 87 -1.74 35.30 -11.43
N ARG A 88 -1.04 35.72 -10.36
CA ARG A 88 -1.09 37.09 -9.85
C ARG A 88 -0.55 38.10 -10.87
N ASN A 89 0.36 37.67 -11.74
CA ASN A 89 0.82 38.48 -12.85
C ASN A 89 -0.22 38.41 -13.98
N ALA A 90 -0.91 39.53 -14.23
CA ALA A 90 -1.95 39.64 -15.25
C ALA A 90 -1.49 39.21 -16.65
N ASN A 91 -0.22 39.48 -17.01
CA ASN A 91 0.32 39.06 -18.30
C ASN A 91 0.42 37.53 -18.37
N PHE A 92 0.96 36.90 -17.32
CA PHE A 92 1.06 35.45 -17.27
C PHE A 92 -0.33 34.80 -17.30
N TYR A 93 -1.28 35.30 -16.52
CA TYR A 93 -2.65 34.78 -16.48
C TYR A 93 -3.35 34.90 -17.83
N ALA A 94 -3.26 36.04 -18.51
CA ALA A 94 -3.88 36.26 -19.81
C ALA A 94 -3.30 35.35 -20.92
N TYR A 95 -2.00 35.07 -20.89
CA TYR A 95 -1.36 34.16 -21.85
C TYR A 95 -1.61 32.69 -21.53
N MET A 96 -1.54 32.33 -20.24
CA MET A 96 -1.59 30.94 -19.82
C MET A 96 -3.02 30.43 -19.62
N PHE A 97 -3.98 31.28 -19.22
CA PHE A 97 -5.36 30.88 -18.90
C PHE A 97 -6.41 31.81 -19.55
N PRO A 98 -6.48 31.91 -20.89
CA PRO A 98 -7.60 32.55 -21.57
C PRO A 98 -8.90 31.75 -21.37
N ASP A 99 -10.06 32.40 -21.50
CA ASP A 99 -11.38 31.82 -21.23
C ASP A 99 -11.62 30.47 -21.93
N ASN A 100 -11.17 30.34 -23.18
CA ASN A 100 -11.29 29.08 -23.93
C ASN A 100 -10.51 27.93 -23.29
N ALA A 101 -9.34 28.21 -22.74
CA ALA A 101 -8.50 27.20 -22.08
C ALA A 101 -9.02 26.88 -20.68
N TYR A 102 -9.52 27.89 -19.95
CA TYR A 102 -10.20 27.69 -18.68
C TYR A 102 -11.37 26.71 -18.81
N TYR A 103 -12.25 26.92 -19.80
CA TYR A 103 -13.39 26.03 -20.07
C TYR A 103 -12.96 24.58 -20.35
N VAL A 104 -11.86 24.38 -21.09
CA VAL A 104 -11.32 23.04 -21.35
C VAL A 104 -10.78 22.39 -20.08
N ILE A 105 -10.07 23.15 -19.24
CA ILE A 105 -9.52 22.67 -17.97
C ILE A 105 -10.63 22.28 -17.00
N GLU A 106 -11.66 23.10 -16.86
CA GLU A 106 -12.83 22.86 -16.02
C GLU A 106 -13.50 21.52 -16.38
N ASN A 107 -13.88 21.33 -17.64
CA ASN A 107 -14.58 20.12 -18.06
C ASN A 107 -13.71 18.86 -17.93
N ILE A 108 -12.42 18.93 -18.30
CA ILE A 108 -11.49 17.81 -18.13
C ILE A 108 -11.25 17.52 -16.65
N GLY A 109 -11.19 18.56 -15.81
CA GLY A 109 -11.06 18.44 -14.36
C GLY A 109 -12.26 17.75 -13.72
N LEU A 110 -13.48 18.07 -14.14
CA LEU A 110 -14.70 17.39 -13.68
C LEU A 110 -14.71 15.91 -14.12
N ILE A 111 -14.31 15.61 -15.36
CA ILE A 111 -14.16 14.23 -15.83
C ILE A 111 -13.09 13.48 -15.01
N GLY A 112 -12.03 14.16 -14.58
CA GLY A 112 -11.02 13.63 -13.65
C GLY A 112 -11.61 13.18 -12.31
N PHE A 113 -12.39 14.04 -11.67
CA PHE A 113 -13.07 13.67 -10.43
C PHE A 113 -14.08 12.54 -10.60
N MET A 114 -14.81 12.56 -11.71
CA MET A 114 -15.77 11.53 -12.09
C MET A 114 -15.12 10.13 -12.13
N TYR A 115 -14.02 9.98 -12.88
CA TYR A 115 -13.31 8.70 -12.99
C TYR A 115 -12.55 8.33 -11.70
N PHE A 116 -12.05 9.30 -10.95
CA PHE A 116 -11.42 9.04 -9.66
C PHE A 116 -12.41 8.43 -8.66
N LEU A 117 -13.60 9.00 -8.54
CA LEU A 117 -14.63 8.48 -7.65
C LEU A 117 -15.18 7.13 -8.10
N PHE A 118 -15.32 6.93 -9.41
CA PHE A 118 -15.63 5.61 -9.97
C PHE A 118 -14.57 4.56 -9.54
N LEU A 119 -13.29 4.81 -9.78
CA LEU A 119 -12.23 3.88 -9.40
C LEU A 119 -12.13 3.67 -7.89
N SER A 120 -12.44 4.70 -7.10
CA SER A 120 -12.49 4.59 -5.65
C SER A 120 -13.69 3.73 -5.21
N GLY A 121 -14.84 3.88 -5.86
CA GLY A 121 -16.01 3.03 -5.68
C GLY A 121 -15.71 1.55 -5.96
N VAL A 122 -15.02 1.23 -7.06
CA VAL A 122 -14.61 -0.14 -7.42
C VAL A 122 -13.70 -0.78 -6.36
N LYS A 123 -12.91 0.04 -5.65
CA LYS A 123 -12.00 -0.44 -4.60
C LYS A 123 -12.69 -0.69 -3.26
N ILE A 124 -13.88 -0.13 -3.03
CA ILE A 124 -14.59 -0.26 -1.75
C ILE A 124 -15.22 -1.67 -1.67
N ASP A 125 -14.83 -2.41 -0.64
CA ASP A 125 -15.50 -3.67 -0.29
C ASP A 125 -16.78 -3.38 0.50
N ILE A 126 -17.93 -3.47 -0.15
CA ILE A 126 -19.24 -3.26 0.48
C ILE A 126 -19.55 -4.37 1.50
N THR A 127 -18.97 -5.56 1.34
CA THR A 127 -19.16 -6.65 2.30
C THR A 127 -18.47 -6.34 3.63
N ALA A 128 -17.43 -5.52 3.63
CA ALA A 128 -16.80 -5.02 4.85
C ALA A 128 -17.77 -4.25 5.75
N ILE A 129 -18.79 -3.57 5.20
CA ILE A 129 -19.82 -2.88 5.98
C ILE A 129 -20.66 -3.88 6.80
N LYS A 130 -21.02 -5.01 6.19
CA LYS A 130 -21.81 -6.06 6.86
C LYS A 130 -20.99 -6.81 7.91
N ARG A 131 -19.68 -6.95 7.67
CA ARG A 131 -18.73 -7.60 8.58
C ARG A 131 -18.16 -6.64 9.64
N ALA A 132 -18.45 -5.34 9.54
CA ALA A 132 -17.91 -4.34 10.44
C ALA A 132 -18.37 -4.60 11.88
N GLU A 133 -17.41 -4.75 12.78
CA GLU A 133 -17.68 -4.83 14.21
C GLU A 133 -18.43 -3.57 14.71
N LYS A 134 -19.24 -3.76 15.77
CA LYS A 134 -20.03 -2.69 16.39
C LYS A 134 -19.19 -1.46 16.74
N LYS A 135 -17.92 -1.64 17.16
CA LYS A 135 -17.00 -0.54 17.48
C LYS A 135 -16.78 0.43 16.31
N HIS A 136 -16.69 -0.07 15.08
CA HIS A 136 -16.49 0.79 13.89
C HIS A 136 -17.72 1.67 13.64
N TRP A 137 -18.92 1.14 13.90
CA TRP A 137 -20.16 1.88 13.81
C TRP A 137 -20.25 3.02 14.82
N TYR A 138 -19.96 2.73 16.10
CA TYR A 138 -19.99 3.77 17.14
C TYR A 138 -18.96 4.87 16.89
N ILE A 139 -17.73 4.52 16.50
CA ILE A 139 -16.68 5.51 16.21
C ILE A 139 -17.03 6.31 14.96
N GLY A 140 -17.55 5.67 13.91
CA GLY A 140 -17.97 6.35 12.67
C GLY A 140 -19.12 7.31 12.91
N LEU A 141 -20.11 6.89 13.72
CA LEU A 141 -21.26 7.71 14.11
C LEU A 141 -20.83 8.92 14.94
N ALA A 142 -20.01 8.71 15.97
CA ALA A 142 -19.46 9.80 16.79
C ALA A 142 -18.55 10.74 15.96
N GLY A 143 -17.82 10.20 14.99
CA GLY A 143 -16.94 10.95 14.09
C GLY A 143 -17.67 11.83 13.06
N VAL A 144 -18.97 11.61 12.84
CA VAL A 144 -19.79 12.44 11.93
C VAL A 144 -20.81 13.28 12.70
N LEU A 145 -21.59 12.69 13.60
CA LEU A 145 -22.68 13.39 14.28
C LEU A 145 -22.20 14.44 15.28
N ALA A 146 -21.12 14.18 16.01
CA ALA A 146 -20.59 15.14 16.97
C ALA A 146 -20.04 16.41 16.28
N PRO A 147 -19.14 16.32 15.28
CA PRO A 147 -18.70 17.51 14.54
C PRO A 147 -19.85 18.21 13.80
N LEU A 148 -20.82 17.46 13.26
CA LEU A 148 -22.01 18.04 12.61
C LEU A 148 -22.81 18.89 13.59
N SER A 149 -23.12 18.34 14.77
CA SER A 149 -23.91 19.03 15.79
C SER A 149 -23.21 20.29 16.28
N VAL A 150 -21.91 20.22 16.58
CA VAL A 150 -21.13 21.39 17.02
C VAL A 150 -21.05 22.45 15.92
N CYS A 151 -20.82 22.04 14.67
CA CYS A 151 -20.79 22.96 13.53
C CYS A 151 -22.13 23.68 13.36
N LEU A 152 -23.24 22.95 13.42
CA LEU A 152 -24.58 23.53 13.35
C LEU A 152 -24.82 24.51 14.51
N CYS A 153 -24.49 24.15 15.75
CA CYS A 153 -24.62 25.03 16.90
C CYS A 153 -23.85 26.34 16.70
N ILE A 154 -22.60 26.27 16.26
CA ILE A 154 -21.77 27.45 15.99
C ILE A 154 -22.37 28.27 14.84
N ALA A 155 -22.76 27.63 13.74
CA ALA A 155 -23.36 28.30 12.59
C ALA A 155 -24.66 29.04 12.96
N PHE A 156 -25.46 28.48 13.87
CA PHE A 156 -26.66 29.13 14.38
C PHE A 156 -26.37 30.35 15.25
N VAL A 157 -25.35 30.27 16.11
CA VAL A 157 -24.90 31.41 16.94
C VAL A 157 -24.35 32.53 16.05
N GLU A 158 -23.55 32.17 15.05
CA GLU A 158 -22.89 33.10 14.13
C GLU A 158 -23.74 33.47 12.91
N ARG A 159 -25.01 33.08 12.89
CA ARG A 159 -25.90 33.25 11.72
C ARG A 159 -26.02 34.70 11.26
N LYS A 160 -25.90 35.67 12.17
CA LYS A 160 -25.98 37.11 11.86
C LYS A 160 -24.70 37.64 11.20
N SER A 161 -23.57 36.98 11.43
CA SER A 161 -22.25 37.32 10.89
C SER A 161 -22.01 36.70 9.50
N LEU A 162 -22.84 35.72 9.11
CA LEU A 162 -22.78 35.03 7.82
C LEU A 162 -23.47 35.81 6.70
N ASP A 163 -22.97 35.65 5.48
CA ASP A 163 -23.63 36.17 4.28
C ASP A 163 -25.02 35.56 4.11
N LYS A 164 -25.96 36.32 3.51
CA LYS A 164 -27.37 35.94 3.38
C LYS A 164 -27.60 34.55 2.79
N GLU A 165 -26.86 34.18 1.74
CA GLU A 165 -26.96 32.86 1.10
C GLU A 165 -26.40 31.75 2.00
N THR A 166 -25.29 32.01 2.70
CA THR A 166 -24.69 31.06 3.65
C THR A 166 -25.51 30.89 4.94
N ALA A 167 -26.28 31.91 5.32
CA ALA A 167 -27.10 31.94 6.55
C ALA A 167 -28.45 31.21 6.41
N LYS A 168 -28.79 30.71 5.22
CA LYS A 168 -29.95 29.83 4.99
C LYS A 168 -29.76 28.52 5.74
N PHE A 169 -30.84 27.96 6.27
CA PHE A 169 -30.77 26.70 7.03
C PHE A 169 -30.23 25.55 6.18
N ALA A 170 -30.68 25.43 4.93
CA ALA A 170 -30.18 24.43 3.98
C ALA A 170 -28.67 24.59 3.74
N SER A 171 -28.19 25.82 3.50
CA SER A 171 -26.77 26.13 3.34
C SER A 171 -25.93 25.78 4.57
N ILE A 172 -26.39 26.15 5.77
CA ILE A 172 -25.73 25.82 7.04
C ILE A 172 -25.62 24.30 7.22
N TRP A 173 -26.70 23.57 6.92
CA TRP A 173 -26.71 22.11 6.96
C TRP A 173 -25.74 21.49 5.95
N GLY A 174 -25.70 22.01 4.72
CA GLY A 174 -24.76 21.55 3.68
C GLY A 174 -23.31 21.76 4.04
N ILE A 175 -22.95 22.99 4.44
CA ILE A 175 -21.58 23.33 4.88
C ILE A 175 -21.18 22.43 6.07
N SER A 176 -22.05 22.29 7.06
CA SER A 176 -21.77 21.47 8.24
C SER A 176 -21.63 19.98 7.91
N SER A 177 -22.44 19.47 6.99
CA SER A 177 -22.37 18.07 6.51
C SER A 177 -21.06 17.80 5.79
N TYR A 178 -20.65 18.68 4.87
CA TYR A 178 -19.43 18.50 4.09
C TYR A 178 -18.16 18.62 4.96
N LEU A 179 -18.16 19.52 5.96
CA LEU A 179 -17.06 19.63 6.91
C LEU A 179 -16.96 18.42 7.84
N SER A 180 -18.08 17.78 8.19
CA SER A 180 -18.12 16.69 9.16
C SER A 180 -17.79 15.31 8.59
N THR A 181 -18.11 15.06 7.32
CA THR A 181 -17.87 13.75 6.68
C THR A 181 -16.36 13.46 6.49
N SER A 182 -15.99 12.18 6.61
CA SER A 182 -14.69 11.64 6.17
C SER A 182 -14.94 10.66 5.04
N ALA A 183 -14.17 10.78 3.96
CA ALA A 183 -14.35 9.90 2.81
C ALA A 183 -13.31 8.78 2.73
N PHE A 184 -13.75 7.53 2.60
CA PHE A 184 -12.87 6.39 2.33
C PHE A 184 -11.97 6.61 1.09
N PRO A 185 -12.48 7.13 -0.05
CA PRO A 185 -11.65 7.46 -1.21
C PRO A 185 -10.45 8.35 -0.92
N VAL A 186 -10.51 9.18 0.13
CA VAL A 186 -9.43 10.06 0.56
C VAL A 186 -8.48 9.35 1.53
N LEU A 187 -9.03 8.64 2.52
CA LEU A 187 -8.21 7.97 3.53
C LEU A 187 -7.41 6.82 2.94
N TYR A 188 -7.99 6.02 2.04
CA TYR A 188 -7.32 4.86 1.48
C TYR A 188 -5.97 5.17 0.79
N PRO A 189 -5.89 6.14 -0.16
CA PRO A 189 -4.62 6.52 -0.76
C PRO A 189 -3.59 7.05 0.25
N ILE A 190 -4.00 7.82 1.26
CA ILE A 190 -3.07 8.42 2.24
C ILE A 190 -2.53 7.33 3.18
N VAL A 191 -3.40 6.48 3.73
CA VAL A 191 -3.01 5.33 4.58
C VAL A 191 -2.13 4.35 3.79
N ARG A 192 -2.38 4.16 2.48
CA ARG A 192 -1.52 3.40 1.57
C ARG A 192 -0.14 4.03 1.39
N GLU A 193 -0.05 5.34 1.20
CA GLU A 193 1.23 6.04 1.08
C GLU A 193 2.04 6.01 2.38
N LEU A 194 1.37 5.99 3.54
CA LEU A 194 1.98 5.83 4.85
C LEU A 194 2.38 4.37 5.20
N ASN A 195 2.09 3.39 4.33
CA ASN A 195 2.28 1.95 4.57
C ASN A 195 1.56 1.44 5.84
N LEU A 196 0.35 1.94 6.09
CA LEU A 196 -0.47 1.57 7.24
C LEU A 196 -1.65 0.64 6.89
N LEU A 197 -1.81 0.22 5.62
CA LEU A 197 -2.97 -0.58 5.19
C LEU A 197 -3.11 -1.92 5.94
N SER A 198 -2.01 -2.59 6.21
CA SER A 198 -1.95 -3.87 6.93
C SER A 198 -2.07 -3.71 8.44
N SER A 199 -1.76 -2.52 8.97
CA SER A 199 -1.76 -2.29 10.40
C SER A 199 -3.18 -2.40 10.97
N GLY A 200 -3.31 -2.88 12.21
CA GLY A 200 -4.62 -2.98 12.86
C GLY A 200 -5.36 -1.64 12.92
N ILE A 201 -4.63 -0.54 13.14
CA ILE A 201 -5.19 0.82 13.17
C ILE A 201 -5.61 1.29 11.78
N GLY A 202 -4.80 1.01 10.75
CA GLY A 202 -5.15 1.39 9.38
C GLY A 202 -6.38 0.64 8.87
N ARG A 203 -6.46 -0.67 9.12
CA ARG A 203 -7.66 -1.47 8.85
C ARG A 203 -8.88 -0.92 9.59
N MET A 204 -8.71 -0.58 10.87
CA MET A 204 -9.78 0.01 11.68
C MET A 204 -10.25 1.36 11.14
N ALA A 205 -9.33 2.25 10.76
CA ALA A 205 -9.63 3.55 10.19
C ALA A 205 -10.40 3.42 8.87
N LEU A 206 -9.97 2.50 7.99
CA LEU A 206 -10.64 2.24 6.71
C LEU A 206 -12.06 1.70 6.90
N SER A 207 -12.25 0.71 7.78
CA SER A 207 -13.58 0.18 8.09
C SER A 207 -14.50 1.25 8.70
N THR A 208 -13.98 2.07 9.62
CA THR A 208 -14.72 3.20 10.19
C THR A 208 -15.06 4.26 9.14
N ALA A 209 -14.16 4.53 8.18
CA ALA A 209 -14.39 5.48 7.10
C ALA A 209 -15.52 5.04 6.16
N ILE A 210 -15.61 3.75 5.81
CA ILE A 210 -16.72 3.25 4.99
C ILE A 210 -18.06 3.45 5.72
N VAL A 211 -18.10 3.25 7.04
CA VAL A 211 -19.31 3.54 7.84
C VAL A 211 -19.60 5.04 7.86
N SER A 212 -18.58 5.88 8.06
CA SER A 212 -18.72 7.34 7.99
C SER A 212 -19.20 7.82 6.62
N ASP A 213 -18.81 7.15 5.52
CA ASP A 213 -19.32 7.43 4.18
C ASP A 213 -20.81 7.15 4.05
N VAL A 214 -21.29 6.02 4.57
CA VAL A 214 -22.73 5.71 4.56
C VAL A 214 -23.52 6.78 5.29
N ILE A 215 -23.07 7.17 6.48
CA ILE A 215 -23.73 8.21 7.30
C ILE A 215 -23.62 9.58 6.60
N GLY A 216 -22.45 9.90 6.06
CA GLY A 216 -22.18 11.16 5.35
C GLY A 216 -23.04 11.31 4.10
N LEU A 217 -23.16 10.27 3.28
CA LEU A 217 -24.02 10.26 2.08
C LEU A 217 -25.48 10.53 2.42
N GLN A 218 -25.99 10.05 3.57
CA GLN A 218 -27.33 10.41 4.03
C GLN A 218 -27.44 11.89 4.37
N ALA A 219 -26.46 12.46 5.08
CA ALA A 219 -26.44 13.89 5.40
C ALA A 219 -26.39 14.78 4.13
N ILE A 220 -25.62 14.36 3.12
CA ILE A 220 -25.52 15.02 1.81
C ILE A 220 -26.86 14.92 1.05
N THR A 221 -27.51 13.75 1.06
CA THR A 221 -28.83 13.58 0.39
C THR A 221 -29.90 14.46 1.05
N ILE A 222 -29.88 14.57 2.39
CA ILE A 222 -30.77 15.49 3.13
C ILE A 222 -30.50 16.95 2.73
N PHE A 223 -29.24 17.31 2.53
CA PHE A 223 -28.88 18.64 2.05
C PHE A 223 -29.44 18.91 0.64
N GLU A 224 -29.16 18.03 -0.32
CA GLU A 224 -29.60 18.18 -1.72
C GLU A 224 -31.14 18.23 -1.82
N THR A 225 -31.85 17.36 -1.08
CA THR A 225 -33.32 17.39 -1.01
C THR A 225 -33.85 18.70 -0.42
N SER A 226 -33.18 19.26 0.60
CA SER A 226 -33.57 20.53 1.22
C SER A 226 -33.44 21.71 0.25
N ILE A 227 -32.40 21.75 -0.57
CA ILE A 227 -32.19 22.81 -1.57
C ILE A 227 -33.27 22.76 -2.65
N GLN A 228 -33.58 21.56 -3.16
CA GLN A 228 -34.62 21.41 -4.18
C GLN A 228 -36.03 21.69 -3.65
N GLY A 229 -36.22 21.55 -2.33
CA GLY A 229 -37.45 21.88 -1.62
C GLY A 229 -37.69 23.37 -1.38
N GLU A 230 -36.71 24.26 -1.55
CA GLU A 230 -36.85 25.70 -1.25
C GLU A 230 -37.98 26.36 -2.05
N ASN A 231 -38.15 25.95 -3.32
CA ASN A 231 -39.19 26.52 -4.18
C ASN A 231 -40.54 25.82 -4.00
N LYS A 232 -40.56 24.48 -4.06
CA LYS A 232 -41.78 23.67 -3.92
C LYS A 232 -41.44 22.32 -3.28
N ALA A 233 -42.11 21.97 -2.19
CA ALA A 233 -41.91 20.69 -1.50
C ALA A 233 -42.12 19.46 -2.41
N ILE A 234 -42.97 19.56 -3.44
CA ILE A 234 -43.18 18.48 -4.42
C ILE A 234 -41.91 18.17 -5.24
N LEU A 235 -41.03 19.15 -5.47
CA LEU A 235 -39.78 18.94 -6.20
C LEU A 235 -38.80 18.12 -5.36
N ALA A 236 -38.73 18.37 -4.04
CA ALA A 236 -37.93 17.55 -3.12
C ALA A 236 -38.40 16.09 -3.10
N LEU A 237 -39.72 15.85 -3.16
CA LEU A 237 -40.28 14.50 -3.24
C LEU A 237 -39.89 13.81 -4.54
N TRP A 238 -40.04 14.49 -5.68
CA TRP A 238 -39.64 13.95 -6.99
C TRP A 238 -38.13 13.65 -7.06
N PHE A 239 -37.32 14.52 -6.48
CA PHE A 239 -35.88 14.30 -6.38
C PHE A 239 -35.54 13.07 -5.54
N PHE A 240 -36.14 12.94 -4.36
CA PHE A 240 -35.90 11.80 -3.48
C PHE A 240 -36.30 10.47 -4.16
N ILE A 241 -37.47 10.44 -4.81
CA ILE A 241 -37.94 9.28 -5.58
C ILE A 241 -36.98 8.99 -6.74
N SER A 242 -36.59 10.00 -7.51
CA SER A 242 -35.66 9.84 -8.62
C SER A 242 -34.30 9.29 -8.18
N SER A 243 -33.74 9.83 -7.10
CA SER A 243 -32.49 9.36 -6.50
C SER A 243 -32.57 7.89 -6.10
N LEU A 244 -33.66 7.48 -5.43
CA LEU A 244 -33.92 6.08 -5.08
C LEU A 244 -34.02 5.18 -6.32
N ILE A 245 -34.68 5.63 -7.39
CA ILE A 245 -34.80 4.87 -8.64
C ILE A 245 -33.44 4.69 -9.32
N VAL A 246 -32.64 5.76 -9.40
CA VAL A 246 -31.29 5.73 -10.01
C VAL A 246 -30.39 4.77 -9.22
N VAL A 247 -30.32 4.93 -7.90
CA VAL A 247 -29.54 4.03 -7.02
C VAL A 247 -30.04 2.60 -7.14
N GLY A 248 -31.36 2.38 -7.12
CA GLY A 248 -31.97 1.06 -7.25
C GLY A 248 -31.66 0.38 -8.59
N THR A 249 -31.65 1.15 -9.69
CA THR A 249 -31.34 0.65 -11.03
C THR A 249 -29.86 0.33 -11.19
N ILE A 250 -28.96 1.16 -10.63
CA ILE A 250 -27.53 0.89 -10.63
C ILE A 250 -27.23 -0.36 -9.78
N VAL A 251 -27.72 -0.41 -8.54
CA VAL A 251 -27.44 -1.51 -7.61
C VAL A 251 -28.12 -2.82 -8.04
N GLY A 252 -29.33 -2.76 -8.61
CA GLY A 252 -30.09 -3.94 -9.03
C GLY A 252 -29.77 -4.41 -10.45
N GLY A 253 -29.74 -3.49 -11.41
CA GLY A 253 -29.53 -3.77 -12.83
C GLY A 253 -28.05 -3.96 -13.18
N VAL A 254 -27.22 -2.96 -12.88
CA VAL A 254 -25.80 -3.02 -13.25
C VAL A 254 -25.07 -4.12 -12.50
N ARG A 255 -25.33 -4.31 -11.20
CA ARG A 255 -24.73 -5.41 -10.43
C ARG A 255 -25.04 -6.77 -11.05
N ARG A 256 -26.27 -7.00 -11.53
CA ARG A 256 -26.63 -8.25 -12.23
C ARG A 256 -25.87 -8.39 -13.55
N ALA A 257 -25.75 -7.32 -14.32
CA ALA A 257 -24.93 -7.31 -15.53
C ALA A 257 -23.46 -7.63 -15.24
N MET A 258 -22.88 -7.05 -14.18
CA MET A 258 -21.49 -7.33 -13.78
C MET A 258 -21.30 -8.80 -13.35
N MET A 259 -22.23 -9.34 -12.55
CA MET A 259 -22.20 -10.76 -12.17
C MET A 259 -22.35 -11.68 -13.39
N TRP A 260 -23.12 -11.28 -14.41
CA TRP A 260 -23.22 -12.02 -15.66
C TRP A 260 -21.89 -12.01 -16.42
N ILE A 261 -21.23 -10.85 -16.58
CA ILE A 261 -19.90 -10.75 -17.21
C ILE A 261 -18.88 -11.65 -16.51
N ILE A 262 -18.89 -11.68 -15.18
CA ILE A 262 -17.99 -12.53 -14.39
C ILE A 262 -18.24 -14.01 -14.67
N ARG A 263 -19.50 -14.46 -14.76
CA ARG A 263 -19.86 -15.85 -15.08
C ARG A 263 -19.51 -16.25 -16.50
N THR A 264 -19.52 -15.32 -17.45
CA THR A 264 -19.17 -15.56 -18.85
C THR A 264 -17.65 -15.55 -19.07
N THR A 265 -16.88 -14.96 -18.16
CA THR A 265 -15.42 -14.93 -18.25
C THR A 265 -14.84 -16.28 -17.80
N PRO A 266 -14.01 -16.97 -18.62
CA PRO A 266 -13.40 -18.23 -18.22
C PRO A 266 -12.50 -18.07 -16.99
N GLU A 267 -12.52 -19.05 -16.09
CA GLU A 267 -11.71 -19.04 -14.88
C GLU A 267 -10.21 -18.89 -15.21
N GLY A 268 -9.53 -18.00 -14.47
CA GLY A 268 -8.10 -17.71 -14.65
C GLY A 268 -7.74 -16.84 -15.86
N LYS A 269 -8.69 -16.48 -16.74
CA LYS A 269 -8.43 -15.56 -17.86
C LYS A 269 -8.84 -14.12 -17.53
N PRO A 270 -8.12 -13.11 -18.06
CA PRO A 270 -8.54 -11.72 -17.90
C PRO A 270 -9.86 -11.46 -18.65
N VAL A 271 -10.68 -10.59 -18.08
CA VAL A 271 -11.89 -10.06 -18.73
C VAL A 271 -11.53 -9.37 -20.04
N ASP A 272 -12.32 -9.61 -21.08
CA ASP A 272 -12.11 -9.01 -22.40
C ASP A 272 -12.14 -7.48 -22.34
N GLN A 273 -11.26 -6.85 -23.14
CA GLN A 273 -11.11 -5.39 -23.19
C GLN A 273 -12.41 -4.67 -23.55
N VAL A 274 -13.29 -5.31 -24.32
CA VAL A 274 -14.60 -4.77 -24.71
C VAL A 274 -15.43 -4.43 -23.48
N TYR A 275 -15.45 -5.28 -22.45
CA TYR A 275 -16.19 -5.02 -21.22
C TYR A 275 -15.58 -3.86 -20.43
N VAL A 276 -14.25 -3.75 -20.40
CA VAL A 276 -13.58 -2.61 -19.74
C VAL A 276 -13.98 -1.30 -20.41
N VAL A 277 -13.96 -1.24 -21.75
CA VAL A 277 -14.37 -0.04 -22.50
C VAL A 277 -15.86 0.26 -22.28
N ALA A 278 -16.73 -0.75 -22.30
CA ALA A 278 -18.16 -0.58 -22.03
C ALA A 278 -18.44 -0.03 -20.64
N ILE A 279 -17.70 -0.47 -19.62
CA ILE A 279 -17.81 0.03 -18.25
C ILE A 279 -17.34 1.48 -18.17
N LEU A 280 -16.21 1.83 -18.80
CA LEU A 280 -15.71 3.21 -18.83
C LEU A 280 -16.66 4.18 -19.54
N LEU A 281 -17.36 3.72 -20.58
CA LEU A 281 -18.47 4.44 -21.21
C LEU A 281 -19.66 4.56 -20.25
N GLY A 282 -19.97 3.49 -19.52
CA GLY A 282 -20.98 3.47 -18.46
C GLY A 282 -20.75 4.53 -17.39
N VAL A 283 -19.49 4.87 -17.07
CA VAL A 283 -19.17 5.97 -16.14
C VAL A 283 -19.71 7.30 -16.65
N MET A 284 -19.51 7.60 -17.94
CA MET A 284 -20.00 8.85 -18.55
C MET A 284 -21.52 8.89 -18.57
N VAL A 285 -22.16 7.76 -18.91
CA VAL A 285 -23.62 7.63 -18.91
C VAL A 285 -24.19 7.80 -17.49
N ALA A 286 -23.56 7.20 -16.48
CA ALA A 286 -23.97 7.33 -15.09
C ALA A 286 -23.85 8.77 -14.59
N GLY A 287 -22.76 9.47 -14.94
CA GLY A 287 -22.60 10.90 -14.63
C GLY A 287 -23.68 11.77 -15.28
N PHE A 288 -23.93 11.55 -16.57
CA PHE A 288 -24.99 12.25 -17.31
C PHE A 288 -26.38 12.03 -16.70
N ILE A 289 -26.72 10.79 -16.35
CA ILE A 289 -28.01 10.46 -15.72
C ILE A 289 -28.12 11.13 -14.35
N SER A 290 -27.07 11.11 -13.53
CA SER A 290 -27.08 11.76 -12.22
C SER A 290 -27.31 13.27 -12.34
N ASP A 291 -26.56 13.94 -13.22
CA ASP A 291 -26.68 15.39 -13.45
C ASP A 291 -28.09 15.76 -13.96
N MET A 292 -28.64 14.97 -14.88
CA MET A 292 -30.01 15.15 -15.40
C MET A 292 -31.08 15.11 -14.29
N PHE A 293 -30.88 14.31 -13.25
CA PHE A 293 -31.79 14.22 -12.11
C PHE A 293 -31.46 15.18 -10.97
N GLY A 294 -30.51 16.10 -11.17
CA GLY A 294 -30.10 17.09 -10.17
C GLY A 294 -29.27 16.52 -9.02
N LEU A 295 -28.74 15.29 -9.19
CA LEU A 295 -27.72 14.73 -8.30
C LEU A 295 -26.37 15.28 -8.73
N THR A 296 -25.45 15.41 -7.79
CA THR A 296 -24.06 15.77 -8.13
C THR A 296 -23.50 14.77 -9.17
N ILE A 297 -22.93 15.27 -10.28
CA ILE A 297 -22.46 14.50 -11.46
C ILE A 297 -21.56 13.31 -11.10
N VAL A 298 -20.85 13.39 -9.97
CA VAL A 298 -19.91 12.38 -9.50
C VAL A 298 -20.54 11.22 -8.72
N ASN A 299 -21.77 11.37 -8.22
CA ASN A 299 -22.44 10.36 -7.40
C ASN A 299 -22.80 9.12 -8.21
N GLY A 300 -23.31 9.28 -9.45
CA GLY A 300 -23.58 8.17 -10.36
C GLY A 300 -22.36 7.28 -10.65
N PRO A 301 -21.23 7.85 -11.07
CA PRO A 301 -19.93 7.17 -11.20
C PRO A 301 -19.50 6.41 -9.94
N LEU A 302 -19.66 7.02 -8.77
CA LEU A 302 -19.36 6.36 -7.49
C LEU A 302 -20.25 5.14 -7.26
N TRP A 303 -21.56 5.27 -7.45
CA TRP A 303 -22.52 4.16 -7.32
C TRP A 303 -22.28 3.05 -8.35
N LEU A 304 -21.90 3.42 -9.57
CA LEU A 304 -21.50 2.47 -10.60
C LEU A 304 -20.27 1.68 -10.16
N GLY A 305 -19.27 2.36 -9.60
CA GLY A 305 -18.08 1.72 -9.04
C GLY A 305 -18.42 0.75 -7.91
N LEU A 306 -19.30 1.16 -6.99
CA LEU A 306 -19.82 0.32 -5.89
C LEU A 306 -20.63 -0.89 -6.38
N ALA A 307 -21.29 -0.79 -7.53
CA ALA A 307 -22.01 -1.92 -8.11
C ALA A 307 -21.09 -3.01 -8.68
N ILE A 308 -19.84 -2.67 -9.00
CA ILE A 308 -18.81 -3.59 -9.48
C ILE A 308 -18.19 -4.31 -8.26
N PRO A 309 -18.19 -5.65 -8.23
CA PRO A 309 -17.57 -6.38 -7.13
C PRO A 309 -16.05 -6.11 -7.08
N ASP A 310 -15.54 -5.91 -5.87
CA ASP A 310 -14.15 -5.60 -5.62
C ASP A 310 -13.26 -6.85 -5.77
N GLY A 311 -12.15 -6.70 -6.50
CA GLY A 311 -11.18 -7.77 -6.75
C GLY A 311 -11.37 -8.56 -8.06
N PRO A 312 -10.71 -9.72 -8.18
CA PRO A 312 -10.63 -10.45 -9.43
C PRO A 312 -11.95 -11.19 -9.76
N PRO A 313 -12.24 -11.39 -11.07
CA PRO A 313 -11.42 -10.98 -12.21
C PRO A 313 -11.68 -9.53 -12.67
N LEU A 314 -12.87 -8.96 -12.40
CA LEU A 314 -13.33 -7.73 -13.04
C LEU A 314 -12.78 -6.44 -12.43
N GLY A 315 -12.96 -6.21 -11.13
CA GLY A 315 -12.53 -4.99 -10.45
C GLY A 315 -11.01 -4.79 -10.50
N THR A 316 -10.26 -5.89 -10.38
CA THR A 316 -8.80 -5.93 -10.52
C THR A 316 -8.32 -5.39 -11.87
N ILE A 317 -8.89 -5.87 -12.97
CA ILE A 317 -8.46 -5.47 -14.32
C ILE A 317 -8.80 -4.01 -14.61
N ILE A 318 -10.00 -3.57 -14.20
CA ILE A 318 -10.43 -2.18 -14.38
C ILE A 318 -9.47 -1.23 -13.67
N VAL A 319 -9.15 -1.51 -12.40
CA VAL A 319 -8.22 -0.69 -11.63
C VAL A 319 -6.82 -0.74 -12.24
N GLU A 320 -6.29 -1.91 -12.59
CA GLU A 320 -4.95 -2.05 -13.16
C GLU A 320 -4.77 -1.27 -14.47
N LYS A 321 -5.75 -1.35 -15.37
CA LYS A 321 -5.69 -0.68 -16.69
C LYS A 321 -5.93 0.82 -16.61
N SER A 322 -6.74 1.27 -15.65
CA SER A 322 -7.29 2.63 -15.67
C SER A 322 -6.66 3.55 -14.62
N GLU A 323 -6.15 3.02 -13.50
CA GLU A 323 -5.64 3.83 -12.38
C GLU A 323 -4.50 4.75 -12.81
N ILE A 324 -3.57 4.28 -13.65
CA ILE A 324 -2.44 5.10 -14.10
C ILE A 324 -2.94 6.31 -14.90
N ILE A 325 -3.87 6.10 -15.82
CA ILE A 325 -4.40 7.15 -16.69
C ILE A 325 -5.19 8.15 -15.84
N PHE A 326 -6.17 7.70 -15.07
CA PHE A 326 -7.03 8.63 -14.34
C PHE A 326 -6.29 9.31 -13.19
N LYS A 327 -5.47 8.60 -12.41
CA LYS A 327 -4.80 9.18 -11.25
C LYS A 327 -3.55 9.99 -11.58
N ASN A 328 -2.77 9.62 -12.60
CA ASN A 328 -1.51 10.32 -12.90
C ASN A 328 -1.60 11.29 -14.09
N PHE A 329 -2.63 11.18 -14.92
CA PHE A 329 -2.81 12.06 -16.07
C PHE A 329 -4.04 12.95 -15.93
N LEU A 330 -5.20 12.40 -15.57
CA LEU A 330 -6.46 13.17 -15.54
C LEU A 330 -6.66 14.00 -14.25
N MET A 331 -6.41 13.40 -13.08
CA MET A 331 -6.55 14.06 -11.77
C MET A 331 -5.75 15.36 -11.58
N PRO A 332 -4.52 15.51 -12.12
CA PRO A 332 -3.82 16.79 -12.10
C PRO A 332 -4.67 17.95 -12.65
N PHE A 333 -5.46 17.74 -13.72
CA PHE A 333 -6.34 18.78 -14.27
C PHE A 333 -7.42 19.20 -13.29
N SER A 334 -7.98 18.25 -12.53
CA SER A 334 -8.96 18.52 -11.48
C SER A 334 -8.38 19.46 -10.43
N PHE A 335 -7.14 19.24 -10.00
CA PHE A 335 -6.47 20.12 -9.04
C PHE A 335 -5.98 21.44 -9.64
N MET A 336 -5.68 21.47 -10.94
CA MET A 336 -5.44 22.74 -11.63
C MET A 336 -6.71 23.59 -11.68
N TYR A 337 -7.86 22.98 -12.00
CA TYR A 337 -9.16 23.66 -11.97
C TYR A 337 -9.45 24.24 -10.58
N ILE A 338 -9.30 23.44 -9.53
CA ILE A 338 -9.42 23.93 -8.14
C ILE A 338 -8.44 25.06 -7.87
N GLY A 339 -7.18 24.91 -8.28
CA GLY A 339 -6.15 25.93 -8.08
C GLY A 339 -6.48 27.28 -8.72
N LEU A 340 -7.14 27.25 -9.89
CA LEU A 340 -7.62 28.47 -10.59
C LEU A 340 -8.77 29.15 -9.85
N LEU A 341 -9.58 28.41 -9.10
CA LEU A 341 -10.66 28.96 -8.26
C LEU A 341 -10.15 29.52 -6.92
N ILE A 342 -8.91 29.21 -6.52
CA ILE A 342 -8.34 29.68 -5.25
C ILE A 342 -7.67 31.03 -5.46
N ASP A 343 -8.22 32.07 -4.83
CA ASP A 343 -7.67 33.42 -4.85
C ASP A 343 -7.45 33.96 -3.43
N VAL A 344 -6.22 33.81 -2.92
CA VAL A 344 -5.80 34.37 -1.63
C VAL A 344 -5.88 35.89 -1.59
N SER A 345 -5.74 36.58 -2.73
CA SER A 345 -5.78 38.04 -2.79
C SER A 345 -7.18 38.57 -2.48
N SER A 346 -8.22 37.84 -2.91
CA SER A 346 -9.62 38.16 -2.62
C SER A 346 -9.98 38.13 -1.14
N MET A 347 -9.21 37.40 -0.32
CA MET A 347 -9.41 37.35 1.13
C MET A 347 -8.93 38.61 1.85
N ILE A 348 -7.99 39.35 1.23
CA ILE A 348 -7.38 40.54 1.82
C ILE A 348 -8.43 41.65 1.88
N GLY A 349 -8.87 41.99 3.09
CA GLY A 349 -9.85 43.05 3.34
C GLY A 349 -11.28 42.58 3.61
N GLN A 350 -11.58 41.28 3.48
CA GLN A 350 -12.90 40.68 3.76
C GLN A 350 -12.91 39.79 5.02
N TRP A 351 -11.93 39.97 5.92
CA TRP A 351 -11.74 39.13 7.11
C TRP A 351 -12.95 39.06 8.03
N SER A 352 -13.76 40.12 8.12
CA SER A 352 -14.98 40.15 8.94
C SER A 352 -16.00 39.10 8.51
N ASN A 353 -16.12 38.82 7.21
CA ASN A 353 -17.08 37.86 6.67
C ASN A 353 -16.49 36.44 6.65
N LEU A 354 -15.16 36.33 6.60
CA LEU A 354 -14.45 35.06 6.57
C LEU A 354 -14.26 34.43 7.96
N TYR A 355 -14.16 35.24 9.02
CA TYR A 355 -13.90 34.75 10.38
C TYR A 355 -14.93 33.71 10.87
N PRO A 356 -16.25 33.89 10.67
CA PRO A 356 -17.24 32.94 11.20
C PRO A 356 -17.09 31.58 10.53
N LEU A 357 -16.86 31.57 9.21
CA LEU A 357 -16.60 30.35 8.45
C LEU A 357 -15.29 29.68 8.88
N LEU A 358 -14.21 30.44 9.02
CA LEU A 358 -12.93 29.90 9.51
C LEU A 358 -13.07 29.29 10.91
N TYR A 359 -13.81 29.95 11.80
CA TYR A 359 -14.07 29.47 13.15
C TYR A 359 -14.90 28.17 13.14
N MET A 360 -15.98 28.11 12.34
CA MET A 360 -16.75 26.88 12.14
C MET A 360 -15.84 25.74 11.69
N VAL A 361 -15.05 25.97 10.63
CA VAL A 361 -14.15 24.96 10.08
C VAL A 361 -13.16 24.45 11.13
N LEU A 362 -12.46 25.34 11.84
CA LEU A 362 -11.50 24.94 12.87
C LEU A 362 -12.17 24.18 14.02
N ALA A 363 -13.32 24.65 14.50
CA ALA A 363 -14.07 24.01 15.57
C ALA A 363 -14.57 22.61 15.17
N THR A 364 -15.03 22.42 13.92
CA THR A 364 -15.43 21.10 13.40
C THR A 364 -14.25 20.13 13.37
N HIS A 365 -13.08 20.57 12.91
CA HIS A 365 -11.87 19.72 12.87
C HIS A 365 -11.44 19.30 14.27
N VAL A 366 -11.40 20.24 15.23
CA VAL A 366 -11.06 19.94 16.64
C VAL A 366 -12.08 18.99 17.24
N THR A 367 -13.37 19.24 17.04
CA THR A 367 -14.45 18.39 17.55
C THR A 367 -14.35 16.97 17.00
N LYS A 368 -14.04 16.83 15.71
CA LYS A 368 -13.86 15.54 15.05
C LYS A 368 -12.68 14.76 15.61
N MET A 369 -11.56 15.44 15.85
CA MET A 369 -10.41 14.83 16.49
C MET A 369 -10.76 14.34 17.90
N VAL A 370 -11.41 15.18 18.70
CA VAL A 370 -11.79 14.85 20.08
C VAL A 370 -12.84 13.73 20.12
N SER A 371 -13.88 13.78 19.28
CA SER A 371 -14.96 12.79 19.30
C SER A 371 -14.48 11.40 18.92
N THR A 372 -13.63 11.29 17.90
CA THR A 372 -13.03 10.03 17.48
C THR A 372 -12.01 9.50 18.49
N LEU A 373 -11.25 10.37 19.16
CA LEU A 373 -10.34 10.00 20.25
C LEU A 373 -11.12 9.42 21.44
N VAL A 374 -12.16 10.12 21.89
CA VAL A 374 -13.00 9.68 23.03
C VAL A 374 -13.74 8.39 22.70
N ALA A 375 -14.36 8.31 21.52
CA ALA A 375 -15.08 7.11 21.09
C ALA A 375 -14.16 5.89 20.97
N SER A 376 -12.96 6.07 20.41
CA SER A 376 -11.98 4.97 20.31
C SER A 376 -11.46 4.53 21.68
N ARG A 377 -11.31 5.48 22.62
CA ARG A 377 -10.84 5.16 23.98
C ARG A 377 -11.87 4.38 24.80
N PHE A 378 -13.16 4.58 24.52
CA PHE A 378 -14.27 3.81 25.11
C PHE A 378 -14.23 2.32 24.71
N PHE A 379 -13.59 1.98 23.58
CA PHE A 379 -13.36 0.59 23.13
C PHE A 379 -11.94 0.09 23.45
N ASP A 380 -11.34 0.59 24.55
CA ASP A 380 -10.06 0.12 25.11
C ASP A 380 -8.83 0.18 24.19
N LEU A 381 -8.84 1.08 23.20
CA LEU A 381 -7.63 1.41 22.44
C LEU A 381 -6.64 2.20 23.30
N THR A 382 -5.34 1.99 23.06
CA THR A 382 -4.30 2.77 23.75
C THR A 382 -4.39 4.25 23.34
N ILE A 383 -3.99 5.17 24.22
CA ILE A 383 -4.07 6.62 23.94
C ILE A 383 -3.35 6.99 22.64
N ARG A 384 -2.21 6.34 22.36
CA ARG A 384 -1.45 6.56 21.12
C ARG A 384 -2.23 6.06 19.91
N ASP A 385 -2.82 4.88 20.00
CA ASP A 385 -3.58 4.29 18.90
C ASP A 385 -4.86 5.11 18.63
N SER A 386 -5.57 5.52 19.69
CA SER A 386 -6.70 6.44 19.63
C SER A 386 -6.34 7.77 18.96
N LEU A 387 -5.19 8.37 19.31
CA LEU A 387 -4.74 9.63 18.71
C LEU A 387 -4.38 9.44 17.23
N THR A 388 -3.72 8.34 16.87
CA THR A 388 -3.40 8.04 15.47
C THR A 388 -4.66 7.81 14.64
N LEU A 389 -5.65 7.07 15.16
CA LEU A 389 -6.93 6.85 14.50
C LEU A 389 -7.69 8.17 14.30
N SER A 390 -7.72 9.02 15.33
CA SER A 390 -8.34 10.35 15.29
C SER A 390 -7.71 11.26 14.22
N LEU A 391 -6.38 11.28 14.13
CA LEU A 391 -5.65 12.02 13.10
C LEU A 391 -5.95 11.47 11.69
N ILE A 392 -5.96 10.14 11.51
CA ILE A 392 -6.29 9.52 10.22
C ILE A 392 -7.72 9.87 9.81
N MET A 393 -8.69 9.78 10.72
CA MET A 393 -10.10 10.12 10.42
C MET A 393 -10.30 11.62 10.12
N SER A 394 -9.37 12.48 10.52
CA SER A 394 -9.43 13.93 10.29
C SER A 394 -8.75 14.38 9.00
N LEU A 395 -8.10 13.47 8.26
CA LEU A 395 -7.50 13.79 6.96
C LEU A 395 -8.58 14.20 5.95
N LYS A 396 -8.28 15.25 5.19
CA LYS A 396 -9.10 15.83 4.13
C LYS A 396 -8.38 15.75 2.79
N GLY A 397 -9.13 15.66 1.69
CA GLY A 397 -8.51 15.55 0.38
C GLY A 397 -9.50 15.70 -0.76
N GLU A 398 -9.38 14.81 -1.75
CA GLU A 398 -9.98 14.96 -3.07
C GLU A 398 -11.51 15.07 -3.01
N VAL A 399 -12.16 14.25 -2.17
CA VAL A 399 -13.62 14.24 -2.04
C VAL A 399 -14.13 15.49 -1.36
N GLU A 400 -13.51 15.94 -0.25
CA GLU A 400 -14.01 17.14 0.44
C GLU A 400 -13.84 18.41 -0.40
N ILE A 401 -12.75 18.51 -1.17
CA ILE A 401 -12.55 19.65 -2.07
C ILE A 401 -13.59 19.66 -3.19
N MET A 402 -13.93 18.48 -3.73
CA MET A 402 -15.00 18.33 -4.70
C MET A 402 -16.37 18.71 -4.09
N LEU A 403 -16.64 18.37 -2.83
CA LEU A 403 -17.84 18.81 -2.13
C LEU A 403 -17.86 20.34 -1.94
N PHE A 404 -16.72 20.97 -1.68
CA PHE A 404 -16.64 22.44 -1.62
C PHE A 404 -16.85 23.09 -2.99
N LEU A 405 -16.36 22.46 -4.05
CA LEU A 405 -16.60 22.90 -5.42
C LEU A 405 -18.10 22.86 -5.75
N HIS A 406 -18.79 21.80 -5.35
CA HIS A 406 -20.24 21.72 -5.50
C HIS A 406 -20.98 22.89 -4.80
N LEU A 407 -20.53 23.35 -3.63
CA LEU A 407 -21.11 24.52 -2.95
C LEU A 407 -20.91 25.83 -3.74
N ILE A 408 -19.79 25.97 -4.47
CA ILE A 408 -19.58 27.09 -5.40
C ILE A 408 -20.55 26.99 -6.57
N ASP A 409 -20.71 25.81 -7.17
CA ASP A 409 -21.52 25.62 -8.39
C ASP A 409 -22.99 25.96 -8.14
N ILE A 410 -23.52 25.58 -6.97
CA ILE A 410 -24.88 25.94 -6.52
C ILE A 410 -24.98 27.35 -5.91
N LYS A 411 -23.87 28.12 -5.93
CA LYS A 411 -23.76 29.52 -5.47
C LYS A 411 -24.07 29.76 -3.99
N ILE A 412 -23.87 28.76 -3.13
CA ILE A 412 -24.02 28.92 -1.68
C ILE A 412 -22.81 29.62 -1.08
N ILE A 413 -21.61 29.31 -1.57
CA ILE A 413 -20.37 29.95 -1.13
C ILE A 413 -19.73 30.74 -2.27
N GLN A 414 -19.01 31.81 -1.91
CA GLN A 414 -18.25 32.62 -2.85
C GLN A 414 -16.78 32.17 -2.89
N THR A 415 -16.01 32.67 -3.86
CA THR A 415 -14.58 32.39 -4.04
C THR A 415 -13.73 32.58 -2.77
N PRO A 416 -13.93 33.63 -1.95
CA PRO A 416 -13.18 33.79 -0.69
C PRO A 416 -13.49 32.69 0.33
N HIS A 417 -14.75 32.27 0.46
CA HIS A 417 -15.17 31.19 1.35
C HIS A 417 -14.56 29.85 0.95
N PHE A 418 -14.62 29.52 -0.35
CA PHE A 418 -13.99 28.32 -0.89
C PHE A 418 -12.48 28.30 -0.67
N THR A 419 -11.81 29.42 -0.90
CA THR A 419 -10.36 29.58 -0.67
C THR A 419 -10.01 29.23 0.77
N VAL A 420 -10.75 29.76 1.77
CA VAL A 420 -10.56 29.43 3.20
C VAL A 420 -10.78 27.95 3.50
N MET A 421 -11.86 27.36 2.96
CA MET A 421 -12.19 25.95 3.19
C MET A 421 -11.15 24.99 2.60
N VAL A 422 -10.65 25.27 1.38
CA VAL A 422 -9.62 24.43 0.77
C VAL A 422 -8.26 24.61 1.48
N LEU A 423 -7.86 25.83 1.81
CA LEU A 423 -6.59 26.07 2.51
C LEU A 423 -6.56 25.41 3.89
N SER A 424 -7.66 25.48 4.65
CA SER A 424 -7.78 24.82 5.95
C SER A 424 -7.74 23.29 5.81
N ALA A 425 -8.46 22.70 4.84
CA ALA A 425 -8.42 21.26 4.56
C ALA A 425 -7.00 20.77 4.20
N VAL A 426 -6.30 21.48 3.32
CA VAL A 426 -4.90 21.19 2.95
C VAL A 426 -3.99 21.29 4.17
N SER A 427 -4.17 22.33 5.00
CA SER A 427 -3.35 22.55 6.20
C SER A 427 -3.53 21.43 7.22
N VAL A 428 -4.77 21.00 7.48
CA VAL A 428 -5.07 19.90 8.39
C VAL A 428 -4.38 18.61 7.92
N THR A 429 -4.50 18.26 6.64
CA THR A 429 -3.84 17.05 6.10
C THR A 429 -2.32 17.17 6.10
N ALA A 430 -1.79 18.35 5.78
CA ALA A 430 -0.34 18.60 5.76
C ALA A 430 0.28 18.50 7.16
N ILE A 431 -0.46 18.81 8.22
CA ILE A 431 -0.03 18.70 9.62
C ILE A 431 -0.28 17.29 10.17
N ALA A 432 -1.46 16.72 9.92
CA ALA A 432 -1.85 15.41 10.46
C ALA A 432 -1.01 14.26 9.89
N THR A 433 -0.67 14.29 8.61
CA THR A 433 0.11 13.21 7.95
C THR A 433 1.47 12.96 8.61
N PRO A 434 2.35 13.97 8.79
CA PRO A 434 3.63 13.76 9.50
C PRO A 434 3.42 13.38 10.97
N LEU A 435 2.41 13.91 11.65
CA LEU A 435 2.08 13.53 13.03
C LEU A 435 1.72 12.05 13.15
N VAL A 436 0.86 11.52 12.25
CA VAL A 436 0.54 10.08 12.20
C VAL A 436 1.81 9.26 12.03
N SER A 437 2.70 9.70 11.15
CA SER A 437 3.95 9.00 10.84
C SER A 437 5.00 9.05 11.97
N ILE A 438 4.91 10.04 12.86
CA ILE A 438 5.74 10.14 14.07
C ILE A 438 5.15 9.30 15.22
N LEU A 439 3.82 9.35 15.38
CA LEU A 439 3.11 8.66 16.45
C LEU A 439 3.04 7.14 16.22
N TYR A 440 2.88 6.74 14.97
CA TYR A 440 2.77 5.34 14.58
C TYR A 440 3.98 4.92 13.74
N ASP A 441 4.82 4.08 14.34
CA ASP A 441 5.88 3.39 13.62
C ASP A 441 5.36 2.00 13.23
N PRO A 442 5.20 1.71 11.92
CA PRO A 442 4.71 0.42 11.45
C PRO A 442 5.59 -0.76 11.87
N ARG A 443 6.83 -0.54 12.35
CA ARG A 443 7.74 -1.61 12.78
C ARG A 443 7.63 -1.96 14.26
N ARG A 444 7.09 -1.05 15.08
CA ARG A 444 7.04 -1.22 16.55
C ARG A 444 6.25 -2.42 17.04
N PRO A 445 5.10 -2.80 16.44
CA PRO A 445 4.37 -3.99 16.90
C PRO A 445 5.22 -5.28 16.85
N TYR A 446 6.25 -5.33 16.00
CA TYR A 446 7.09 -6.50 15.79
C TYR A 446 8.38 -6.50 16.63
N MET A 447 8.64 -5.43 17.39
CA MET A 447 9.81 -5.37 18.29
C MET A 447 9.53 -6.18 19.56
N VAL A 448 9.78 -7.50 19.49
CA VAL A 448 9.63 -8.40 20.63
C VAL A 448 10.84 -8.26 21.56
N SER A 449 10.59 -7.96 22.84
CA SER A 449 11.64 -7.90 23.87
C SER A 449 12.15 -9.29 24.27
N LYS A 450 11.34 -10.33 24.06
CA LYS A 450 11.66 -11.74 24.31
C LYS A 450 12.37 -12.37 23.11
N ARG A 451 13.46 -13.11 23.38
CA ARG A 451 14.11 -13.94 22.37
C ARG A 451 13.18 -15.07 21.93
N ARG A 452 13.01 -15.21 20.62
CA ARG A 452 12.20 -16.20 19.89
C ARG A 452 13.04 -16.76 18.75
N ASN A 453 14.08 -17.48 19.10
CA ASN A 453 14.98 -18.14 18.17
C ASN A 453 15.08 -19.63 18.55
N ILE A 454 15.57 -20.45 17.63
CA ILE A 454 15.74 -21.89 17.78
C ILE A 454 16.76 -22.18 18.89
N GLN A 455 17.87 -21.43 18.93
CA GLN A 455 18.95 -21.65 19.91
C GLN A 455 18.47 -21.52 21.37
N HIS A 456 17.55 -20.61 21.66
CA HIS A 456 17.07 -20.36 23.03
C HIS A 456 15.65 -20.88 23.27
N ALA A 457 15.14 -21.73 22.37
CA ALA A 457 13.89 -22.43 22.59
C ALA A 457 14.07 -23.46 23.73
N PRO A 458 13.09 -23.59 24.64
CA PRO A 458 13.16 -24.62 25.68
C PRO A 458 13.21 -26.02 25.04
N PRO A 459 13.98 -26.96 25.62
CA PRO A 459 14.05 -28.33 25.10
C PRO A 459 12.67 -29.01 25.14
N ASN A 460 12.40 -29.90 24.18
CA ASN A 460 11.13 -30.63 24.00
C ASN A 460 9.89 -29.74 23.79
N THR A 461 10.08 -28.52 23.29
CA THR A 461 8.96 -27.67 22.88
C THR A 461 8.69 -27.76 21.39
N GLU A 462 7.42 -27.52 21.04
CA GLU A 462 7.00 -27.48 19.64
C GLU A 462 7.79 -26.42 18.87
N LEU A 463 8.30 -26.80 17.69
CA LEU A 463 8.91 -25.84 16.79
C LEU A 463 7.82 -25.24 15.92
N GLN A 464 7.59 -23.94 16.05
CA GLN A 464 6.60 -23.23 15.26
C GLN A 464 7.28 -22.52 14.09
N ILE A 465 6.94 -22.91 12.87
CA ILE A 465 7.51 -22.37 11.63
C ILE A 465 6.44 -21.61 10.85
N VAL A 466 6.74 -20.39 10.40
CA VAL A 466 5.94 -19.70 9.37
C VAL A 466 6.63 -19.88 8.02
N ALA A 467 6.00 -20.59 7.10
CA ALA A 467 6.56 -20.88 5.79
C ALA A 467 5.84 -20.10 4.69
N CYS A 468 6.55 -19.20 4.01
CA CYS A 468 5.97 -18.38 2.96
C CYS A 468 5.98 -19.10 1.61
N ILE A 469 4.85 -19.07 0.90
CA ILE A 469 4.69 -19.70 -0.43
C ILE A 469 4.34 -18.61 -1.44
N HIS A 470 5.16 -18.47 -2.48
CA HIS A 470 4.94 -17.51 -3.57
C HIS A 470 4.35 -18.13 -4.85
N GLY A 471 4.18 -19.46 -4.88
CA GLY A 471 3.72 -20.24 -6.03
C GLY A 471 3.95 -21.73 -5.83
N GLU A 472 3.29 -22.56 -6.64
CA GLU A 472 3.33 -24.03 -6.55
C GLU A 472 4.75 -24.61 -6.67
N GLU A 473 5.62 -23.96 -7.44
CA GLU A 473 7.00 -24.41 -7.69
C GLU A 473 7.85 -24.56 -6.41
N ASN A 474 7.56 -23.79 -5.37
CA ASN A 474 8.33 -23.82 -4.11
C ASN A 474 7.84 -24.92 -3.15
N LEU A 475 6.66 -25.49 -3.41
CA LEU A 475 5.99 -26.37 -2.48
C LEU A 475 6.76 -27.68 -2.23
N PRO A 476 7.28 -28.40 -3.26
CA PRO A 476 8.00 -29.65 -3.03
C PRO A 476 9.27 -29.46 -2.19
N MET A 477 9.95 -28.33 -2.37
CA MET A 477 11.17 -27.99 -1.63
C MET A 477 10.89 -27.71 -0.16
N LEU A 478 9.83 -26.95 0.10
CA LEU A 478 9.38 -26.67 1.46
C LEU A 478 8.98 -27.98 2.15
N MET A 479 8.16 -28.82 1.51
CA MET A 479 7.77 -30.13 2.05
C MET A 479 9.00 -30.99 2.37
N LYS A 480 10.00 -31.00 1.50
CA LYS A 480 11.24 -31.75 1.74
C LYS A 480 12.03 -31.22 2.94
N LEU A 481 12.11 -29.91 3.11
CA LEU A 481 12.77 -29.31 4.27
C LEU A 481 12.02 -29.62 5.58
N LEU A 482 10.69 -29.57 5.54
CA LEU A 482 9.84 -29.92 6.68
C LEU A 482 9.95 -31.41 7.04
N GLU A 483 10.06 -32.29 6.05
CA GLU A 483 10.37 -33.72 6.25
C GLU A 483 11.72 -33.92 6.93
N ILE A 484 12.77 -33.25 6.44
CA ILE A 484 14.12 -33.33 7.00
C ILE A 484 14.19 -32.77 8.43
N SER A 485 13.26 -31.89 8.82
CA SER A 485 13.19 -31.30 10.17
C SER A 485 12.82 -32.30 11.28
N ASN A 486 12.57 -33.55 10.92
CA ASN A 486 12.32 -34.68 11.83
C ASN A 486 11.20 -34.44 12.86
N PRO A 487 9.95 -34.22 12.42
CA PRO A 487 8.82 -34.13 13.35
C PRO A 487 8.65 -35.46 14.10
N THR A 488 8.72 -35.43 15.43
CA THR A 488 8.47 -36.60 16.29
C THR A 488 7.45 -36.26 17.38
N VAL A 489 6.87 -37.25 18.03
CA VAL A 489 5.89 -37.03 19.12
C VAL A 489 6.51 -36.23 20.28
N ASN A 490 7.80 -36.43 20.54
CA ASN A 490 8.53 -35.72 21.60
C ASN A 490 8.99 -34.32 21.18
N ASN A 491 9.19 -34.10 19.87
CA ASN A 491 9.59 -32.83 19.27
C ASN A 491 8.61 -32.46 18.14
N PRO A 492 7.36 -32.09 18.47
CA PRO A 492 6.35 -31.80 17.46
C PRO A 492 6.70 -30.57 16.62
N LEU A 493 6.19 -30.54 15.40
CA LEU A 493 6.41 -29.48 14.41
C LEU A 493 5.07 -28.89 13.99
N THR A 494 4.88 -27.58 14.24
CA THR A 494 3.70 -26.85 13.80
C THR A 494 4.11 -25.86 12.70
N VAL A 495 3.51 -25.98 11.53
CA VAL A 495 3.83 -25.18 10.34
C VAL A 495 2.64 -24.33 9.95
N HIS A 496 2.79 -23.01 10.00
CA HIS A 496 1.84 -22.07 9.46
C HIS A 496 2.29 -21.67 8.05
N THR A 497 1.64 -22.23 7.05
CA THR A 497 1.93 -21.89 5.64
C THR A 497 1.20 -20.61 5.27
N LEU A 498 1.90 -19.68 4.61
CA LEU A 498 1.35 -18.39 4.20
C LEU A 498 1.55 -18.19 2.71
N THR A 499 0.47 -18.30 1.93
CA THR A 499 0.46 -18.01 0.50
C THR A 499 0.37 -16.50 0.28
N LEU A 500 1.38 -15.92 -0.37
CA LEU A 500 1.48 -14.48 -0.61
C LEU A 500 0.91 -14.11 -1.99
N VAL A 501 -0.18 -13.35 -2.01
CA VAL A 501 -0.83 -12.88 -3.24
C VAL A 501 -0.82 -11.35 -3.26
N GLU A 502 -0.47 -10.74 -4.39
CA GLU A 502 -0.53 -9.29 -4.54
C GLU A 502 -1.97 -8.79 -4.60
N LEU A 503 -2.30 -7.82 -3.75
CA LEU A 503 -3.58 -7.11 -3.79
C LEU A 503 -3.62 -6.13 -4.97
N ILE A 504 -4.37 -6.50 -6.01
CA ILE A 504 -4.65 -5.65 -7.18
C ILE A 504 -6.16 -5.46 -7.27
N GLY A 505 -6.63 -4.21 -7.27
CA GLY A 505 -8.06 -3.86 -7.40
C GLY A 505 -8.90 -3.83 -6.13
N ARG A 506 -8.42 -4.42 -5.03
CA ARG A 506 -9.04 -4.29 -3.71
C ARG A 506 -8.31 -3.27 -2.85
N SER A 507 -9.03 -2.68 -1.91
CA SER A 507 -8.48 -1.72 -0.95
C SER A 507 -8.03 -2.35 0.36
N ASN A 508 -8.74 -3.35 0.86
CA ASN A 508 -8.44 -3.96 2.14
C ASN A 508 -7.52 -5.19 1.96
N PRO A 509 -6.43 -5.29 2.75
CA PRO A 509 -5.68 -6.53 2.84
C PRO A 509 -6.54 -7.61 3.49
N ILE A 510 -6.48 -8.82 2.95
CA ILE A 510 -7.27 -9.96 3.45
C ILE A 510 -6.30 -11.05 3.88
N LEU A 511 -6.45 -11.50 5.12
CA LEU A 511 -5.85 -12.73 5.62
C LEU A 511 -6.97 -13.78 5.73
N ILE A 512 -6.89 -14.82 4.91
CA ILE A 512 -7.80 -15.95 4.91
C ILE A 512 -7.17 -17.06 5.73
N ASP A 513 -7.90 -17.55 6.72
CA ASP A 513 -7.55 -18.71 7.54
C ASP A 513 -8.39 -19.89 7.05
N HIS A 514 -7.78 -20.79 6.27
CA HIS A 514 -8.50 -21.85 5.59
C HIS A 514 -9.04 -22.89 6.56
N ASP A 515 -8.36 -23.11 7.69
CA ASP A 515 -8.77 -24.10 8.70
C ASP A 515 -10.08 -23.69 9.43
N ASN A 516 -10.38 -22.38 9.47
CA ASN A 516 -11.61 -21.86 10.08
C ASN A 516 -12.80 -21.84 9.09
N GLU A 517 -12.55 -21.74 7.78
CA GLU A 517 -13.60 -21.79 6.75
C GLU A 517 -14.04 -23.23 6.38
N GLU A 518 -13.21 -24.24 6.70
CA GLU A 518 -13.51 -25.68 6.51
C GLU A 518 -14.79 -26.16 7.23
N LYS A 519 -15.24 -25.48 8.29
CA LYS A 519 -16.51 -25.82 8.96
C LYS A 519 -17.75 -25.40 8.15
N THR A 520 -17.60 -24.69 7.05
CA THR A 520 -18.73 -24.07 6.33
C THR A 520 -18.88 -24.42 4.84
N THR A 521 -17.88 -24.99 4.17
CA THR A 521 -17.98 -25.29 2.73
C THR A 521 -17.17 -26.50 2.29
N SER A 522 -17.86 -27.60 1.95
CA SER A 522 -17.32 -28.72 1.18
C SER A 522 -17.46 -28.43 -0.32
N ASN A 523 -16.46 -27.85 -0.97
CA ASN A 523 -16.44 -27.71 -2.43
C ASN A 523 -15.09 -28.15 -3.00
N ASN A 524 -15.14 -28.82 -4.15
CA ASN A 524 -14.02 -29.46 -4.85
C ASN A 524 -13.02 -28.50 -5.54
N ASP A 525 -13.08 -27.20 -5.25
CA ASP A 525 -12.26 -26.15 -5.88
C ASP A 525 -11.20 -25.57 -4.91
N GLU A 526 -10.68 -26.40 -3.98
CA GLU A 526 -9.56 -26.00 -3.15
C GLU A 526 -8.29 -25.81 -3.99
N PRO A 527 -7.50 -24.73 -3.79
CA PRO A 527 -6.24 -24.54 -4.49
C PRO A 527 -5.35 -25.78 -4.34
N SER A 528 -4.75 -26.22 -5.45
CA SER A 528 -3.81 -27.35 -5.56
C SER A 528 -2.80 -27.44 -4.39
N ILE A 529 -2.34 -26.28 -3.92
CA ILE A 529 -1.37 -26.13 -2.82
C ILE A 529 -1.94 -26.63 -1.48
N HIS A 530 -3.19 -26.27 -1.15
CA HIS A 530 -3.81 -26.68 0.11
C HIS A 530 -4.06 -28.18 0.14
N ASN A 531 -4.56 -28.74 -0.96
CA ASN A 531 -4.72 -30.17 -1.13
C ASN A 531 -3.40 -30.94 -0.94
N ALA A 532 -2.32 -30.46 -1.55
CA ALA A 532 -1.01 -31.08 -1.42
C ALA A 532 -0.46 -31.01 0.02
N LEU A 533 -0.66 -29.89 0.72
CA LEU A 533 -0.26 -29.73 2.13
C LEU A 533 -1.06 -30.63 3.06
N ARG A 534 -2.38 -30.76 2.83
CA ARG A 534 -3.25 -31.68 3.59
C ARG A 534 -2.81 -33.13 3.43
N ASN A 535 -2.62 -33.58 2.20
CA ASN A 535 -2.12 -34.93 1.92
C ASN A 535 -0.75 -35.19 2.59
N PHE A 536 0.12 -34.18 2.63
CA PHE A 536 1.40 -34.27 3.31
C PHE A 536 1.25 -34.40 4.83
N GLN A 537 0.33 -33.66 5.46
CA GLN A 537 0.02 -33.80 6.88
C GLN A 537 -0.54 -35.19 7.22
N GLU A 538 -1.52 -35.68 6.46
CA GLU A 538 -2.15 -36.99 6.67
C GLU A 538 -1.12 -38.13 6.64
N SER A 539 -0.10 -38.01 5.80
CA SER A 539 0.97 -39.01 5.71
C SER A 539 1.88 -39.10 6.95
N ARG A 540 1.85 -38.11 7.86
CA ARG A 540 2.78 -38.00 9.02
C ARG A 540 2.10 -38.11 10.39
N GLY A 541 0.77 -38.17 10.44
CA GLY A 541 0.01 -38.33 11.69
C GLY A 541 0.16 -37.16 12.67
N GLU A 542 0.07 -37.43 13.98
CA GLU A 542 0.02 -36.40 15.03
C GLU A 542 1.34 -35.64 15.28
N SER A 543 2.44 -36.07 14.66
CA SER A 543 3.78 -35.48 14.85
C SER A 543 3.95 -34.10 14.19
N MET A 544 3.09 -33.76 13.23
CA MET A 544 3.15 -32.54 12.45
C MET A 544 1.77 -31.94 12.22
N LYS A 545 1.62 -30.64 12.51
CA LYS A 545 0.40 -29.87 12.24
C LYS A 545 0.69 -28.78 11.22
N ILE A 546 -0.14 -28.67 10.19
CA ILE A 546 -0.04 -27.68 9.13
C ILE A 546 -1.32 -26.84 9.13
N HIS A 547 -1.14 -25.55 9.33
CA HIS A 547 -2.21 -24.56 9.25
C HIS A 547 -2.01 -23.71 8.00
N SER A 548 -3.08 -23.52 7.23
CA SER A 548 -3.01 -22.88 5.92
C SER A 548 -3.60 -21.47 5.92
N TYR A 549 -2.79 -20.48 5.55
CA TYR A 549 -3.19 -19.08 5.44
C TYR A 549 -2.94 -18.55 4.03
N THR A 550 -3.80 -17.65 3.56
CA THR A 550 -3.55 -16.86 2.35
C THR A 550 -3.67 -15.39 2.67
N THR A 551 -2.63 -14.61 2.38
CA THR A 551 -2.66 -13.16 2.54
C THR A 551 -2.64 -12.48 1.18
N ILE A 552 -3.57 -11.55 0.99
CA ILE A 552 -3.72 -10.77 -0.23
C ILE A 552 -3.45 -9.31 0.12
N THR A 553 -2.21 -8.83 -0.06
CA THR A 553 -1.81 -7.47 0.35
C THR A 553 -0.89 -6.77 -0.65
N SER A 554 -0.69 -5.47 -0.47
CA SER A 554 0.22 -4.69 -1.30
C SER A 554 1.67 -5.16 -1.09
N LYS A 555 2.47 -5.19 -2.15
CA LYS A 555 3.89 -5.61 -2.11
C LYS A 555 4.70 -4.99 -0.97
N LYS A 556 4.50 -3.70 -0.71
CA LYS A 556 5.22 -2.97 0.35
C LYS A 556 4.82 -3.38 1.76
N SER A 557 3.66 -3.98 1.94
CA SER A 557 3.12 -4.39 3.24
C SER A 557 3.17 -5.89 3.48
N MET A 558 3.52 -6.72 2.48
CA MET A 558 3.56 -8.19 2.63
C MET A 558 4.44 -8.64 3.80
N TYR A 559 5.58 -7.98 4.02
CA TYR A 559 6.47 -8.32 5.14
C TYR A 559 5.79 -8.12 6.51
N GLN A 560 4.86 -7.16 6.63
CA GLN A 560 4.14 -6.87 7.87
C GLN A 560 3.19 -8.01 8.21
N ASP A 561 2.49 -8.58 7.23
CA ASP A 561 1.59 -9.71 7.45
C ASP A 561 2.38 -10.98 7.83
N ILE A 562 3.53 -11.22 7.18
CA ILE A 562 4.43 -12.32 7.54
C ILE A 562 4.89 -12.18 9.00
N CYS A 563 5.31 -10.98 9.40
CA CYS A 563 5.76 -10.72 10.78
C CYS A 563 4.61 -10.76 11.79
N GLU A 564 3.40 -10.31 11.42
CA GLU A 564 2.20 -10.35 12.27
C GLU A 564 1.74 -11.80 12.51
N LEU A 565 1.75 -12.63 11.47
CA LEU A 565 1.46 -14.05 11.60
C LEU A 565 2.50 -14.75 12.48
N ALA A 566 3.78 -14.49 12.25
CA ALA A 566 4.87 -15.03 13.08
C ALA A 566 4.75 -14.59 14.55
N LEU A 567 4.35 -13.34 14.80
CA LEU A 567 4.16 -12.83 16.15
C LEU A 567 2.95 -13.47 16.85
N SER A 568 1.79 -13.49 16.18
CA SER A 568 0.52 -14.02 16.71
C SER A 568 0.58 -15.52 16.98
N LYS A 569 1.28 -16.26 16.11
CA LYS A 569 1.50 -17.70 16.25
C LYS A 569 2.78 -18.06 16.99
N ASN A 570 3.45 -17.10 17.65
CA ASN A 570 4.68 -17.32 18.43
C ASN A 570 5.82 -18.09 17.73
N ALA A 571 5.92 -17.95 16.40
CA ALA A 571 6.87 -18.69 15.58
C ALA A 571 8.35 -18.48 15.99
N ASN A 572 9.14 -19.56 15.90
CA ASN A 572 10.58 -19.56 16.16
C ASN A 572 11.39 -19.30 14.88
N LEU A 573 10.85 -19.68 13.72
CA LEU A 573 11.51 -19.59 12.42
C LEU A 573 10.54 -19.15 11.33
N ILE A 574 10.93 -18.16 10.52
CA ILE A 574 10.24 -17.80 9.27
C ILE A 574 11.05 -18.37 8.11
N ILE A 575 10.44 -19.11 7.19
CA ILE A 575 11.07 -19.62 5.98
C ILE A 575 10.58 -18.81 4.77
N LEU A 576 11.52 -18.18 4.08
CA LEU A 576 11.28 -17.37 2.88
C LEU A 576 11.90 -18.07 1.66
N PRO A 577 11.14 -18.33 0.59
CA PRO A 577 11.70 -18.91 -0.62
C PRO A 577 12.42 -17.83 -1.44
N LEU A 578 13.54 -18.20 -2.06
CA LEU A 578 14.25 -17.40 -3.04
C LEU A 578 14.45 -18.22 -4.31
N HIS A 579 13.90 -17.73 -5.42
CA HIS A 579 13.96 -18.44 -6.69
C HIS A 579 15.24 -18.11 -7.47
N ARG A 580 15.92 -19.14 -7.96
CA ARG A 580 17.12 -19.05 -8.80
C ARG A 580 16.69 -19.00 -10.28
N ILE A 581 17.11 -17.98 -11.03
CA ILE A 581 16.93 -17.95 -12.49
C ILE A 581 18.27 -18.32 -13.13
N ARG A 582 18.34 -19.46 -13.83
CA ARG A 582 19.40 -19.69 -14.83
C ARG A 582 19.16 -18.72 -15.99
N LEU A 583 20.19 -17.96 -16.38
CA LEU A 583 20.17 -17.13 -17.58
C LEU A 583 20.09 -18.04 -18.81
N GLY A 584 18.88 -18.36 -19.26
CA GLY A 584 18.62 -18.81 -20.63
C GLY A 584 18.36 -17.59 -21.52
N ASN A 585 18.82 -17.65 -22.77
CA ASN A 585 18.67 -16.59 -23.75
C ASN A 585 17.20 -16.24 -24.05
N ASP A 586 17.02 -14.97 -24.43
CA ASP A 586 15.91 -14.31 -25.12
C ASP A 586 14.64 -13.83 -24.38
N TYR A 587 14.40 -12.53 -24.59
CA TYR A 587 13.19 -11.69 -24.48
C TYR A 587 12.30 -11.71 -23.21
N ASN A 588 12.23 -12.78 -22.42
CA ASN A 588 11.47 -12.82 -21.16
C ASN A 588 12.14 -12.12 -19.96
N ASN A 589 13.34 -11.58 -20.18
CA ASN A 589 14.22 -11.05 -19.13
C ASN A 589 13.72 -9.77 -18.45
N LEU A 590 12.86 -8.96 -19.07
CA LEU A 590 12.35 -7.70 -18.49
C LEU A 590 11.22 -7.92 -17.49
N ILE A 591 10.27 -8.82 -17.80
CA ILE A 591 9.14 -9.16 -16.91
C ILE A 591 9.66 -9.95 -15.71
N ILE A 592 10.56 -10.92 -15.95
CA ILE A 592 11.16 -11.74 -14.90
C ILE A 592 12.09 -10.90 -13.99
N LYS A 593 12.86 -9.94 -14.53
CA LYS A 593 13.63 -8.99 -13.69
C LYS A 593 12.72 -8.13 -12.80
N LYS A 594 11.57 -7.67 -13.32
CA LYS A 594 10.61 -6.86 -12.55
C LYS A 594 10.03 -7.68 -11.39
N THR A 595 9.63 -8.93 -11.64
CA THR A 595 9.14 -9.87 -10.61
C THR A 595 10.24 -10.24 -9.58
N ARG A 596 11.51 -10.34 -10.01
CA ARG A 596 12.67 -10.57 -9.13
C ARG A 596 12.95 -9.39 -8.20
N SER A 597 12.99 -8.15 -8.72
CA SER A 597 13.21 -6.94 -7.90
C SER A 597 12.15 -6.75 -6.81
N VAL A 598 10.96 -7.27 -7.08
CA VAL A 598 9.77 -7.18 -6.23
C VAL A 598 9.81 -8.21 -5.10
N LYS A 599 10.15 -9.48 -5.37
CA LYS A 599 10.27 -10.54 -4.33
C LYS A 599 11.46 -10.29 -3.40
N GLN A 600 12.54 -9.72 -3.96
CA GLN A 600 13.76 -9.35 -3.23
C GLN A 600 13.53 -8.24 -2.20
N SER A 601 12.68 -7.26 -2.50
CA SER A 601 12.32 -6.20 -1.54
C SER A 601 11.66 -6.77 -0.28
N VAL A 602 10.72 -7.72 -0.44
CA VAL A 602 9.97 -8.30 0.69
C VAL A 602 10.90 -9.11 1.60
N ASN A 603 11.77 -9.94 1.04
CA ASN A 603 12.74 -10.73 1.82
C ASN A 603 13.68 -9.81 2.62
N GLY A 604 14.18 -8.73 2.01
CA GLY A 604 15.00 -7.74 2.70
C GLY A 604 14.27 -7.07 3.88
N ASP A 605 13.00 -6.71 3.69
CA ASP A 605 12.18 -6.10 4.73
C ASP A 605 11.86 -7.08 5.88
N VAL A 606 11.59 -8.35 5.59
CA VAL A 606 11.40 -9.39 6.64
C VAL A 606 12.69 -9.60 7.42
N LEU A 607 13.85 -9.76 6.75
CA LEU A 607 15.14 -9.95 7.43
C LEU A 607 15.50 -8.81 8.40
N ALA A 608 15.04 -7.59 8.11
CA ALA A 608 15.29 -6.42 8.94
C ALA A 608 14.33 -6.29 10.14
N ASN A 609 13.11 -6.83 10.03
CA ASN A 609 12.02 -6.56 10.99
C ASN A 609 11.45 -7.82 11.67
N ALA A 610 11.90 -9.02 11.31
CA ALA A 610 11.33 -10.27 11.80
C ALA A 610 11.39 -10.40 13.34
N PRO A 611 10.29 -10.86 13.99
CA PRO A 611 10.23 -11.06 15.43
C PRO A 611 10.93 -12.35 15.90
N CYS A 612 11.44 -13.17 14.98
CA CYS A 612 12.10 -14.45 15.24
C CYS A 612 13.22 -14.71 14.21
N SER A 613 13.85 -15.89 14.25
CA SER A 613 14.89 -16.25 13.29
C SER A 613 14.31 -16.41 11.87
N VAL A 614 15.11 -16.14 10.85
CA VAL A 614 14.68 -16.17 9.44
C VAL A 614 15.59 -17.10 8.64
N GLY A 615 15.00 -18.01 7.90
CA GLY A 615 15.68 -18.87 6.93
C GLY A 615 15.30 -18.49 5.50
N ILE A 616 16.28 -18.21 4.64
CA ILE A 616 16.07 -18.03 3.21
C ILE A 616 16.42 -19.32 2.49
N LEU A 617 15.42 -19.90 1.82
CA LEU A 617 15.50 -21.19 1.16
C LEU A 617 15.67 -20.99 -0.35
N VAL A 618 16.85 -21.34 -0.88
CA VAL A 618 17.21 -21.19 -2.29
C VAL A 618 17.11 -22.52 -3.02
N HIS A 619 16.24 -22.56 -4.04
CA HIS A 619 16.04 -23.75 -4.87
C HIS A 619 17.17 -23.93 -5.90
N ASN A 620 17.70 -25.14 -6.02
CA ASN A 620 18.71 -25.44 -7.03
C ASN A 620 18.33 -26.54 -8.03
N HIS A 621 17.70 -27.66 -7.61
CA HIS A 621 17.07 -28.68 -8.48
C HIS A 621 16.13 -29.59 -7.68
N MET A 622 15.21 -30.32 -8.33
CA MET A 622 14.41 -31.38 -7.70
C MET A 622 15.29 -32.59 -7.35
N LEU A 623 15.38 -32.92 -6.07
CA LEU A 623 15.96 -34.17 -5.59
C LEU A 623 14.99 -35.33 -5.89
N ARG A 624 15.51 -36.43 -6.45
CA ARG A 624 14.75 -37.69 -6.54
C ARG A 624 14.49 -38.23 -5.13
N ALA A 625 13.25 -38.67 -4.86
CA ALA A 625 12.89 -39.34 -3.62
C ALA A 625 13.58 -40.72 -3.54
N GLY A 626 14.22 -41.03 -2.41
CA GLY A 626 14.68 -42.41 -2.08
C GLY A 626 16.13 -42.62 -1.65
N SER A 627 16.97 -41.59 -1.49
CA SER A 627 18.36 -41.76 -0.99
C SER A 627 18.57 -41.12 0.38
N MET A 628 19.44 -41.72 1.22
CA MET A 628 19.95 -41.12 2.47
C MET A 628 20.30 -39.64 2.28
N HIS A 629 19.82 -38.79 3.18
CA HIS A 629 19.95 -37.34 3.03
C HIS A 629 21.24 -36.87 3.69
N ARG A 630 22.19 -36.41 2.88
CA ARG A 630 23.42 -35.79 3.39
C ARG A 630 23.25 -34.28 3.45
N ILE A 631 23.59 -33.70 4.60
CA ILE A 631 23.45 -32.27 4.87
C ILE A 631 24.80 -31.70 5.25
N ALA A 632 25.20 -30.60 4.62
CA ALA A 632 26.42 -29.88 4.96
C ALA A 632 26.07 -28.64 5.78
N VAL A 633 26.72 -28.46 6.93
CA VAL A 633 26.63 -27.26 7.77
C VAL A 633 27.97 -26.55 7.71
N LEU A 634 27.98 -25.34 7.17
CA LEU A 634 29.17 -24.49 7.13
C LEU A 634 29.16 -23.55 8.33
N PHE A 635 30.05 -23.80 9.29
CA PHE A 635 30.17 -23.02 10.50
C PHE A 635 31.36 -22.04 10.39
N LEU A 636 31.08 -20.78 10.04
CA LEU A 636 32.09 -19.72 9.88
C LEU A 636 32.21 -18.81 11.11
N GLY A 637 31.55 -19.17 12.21
CA GLY A 637 31.47 -18.38 13.45
C GLY A 637 30.31 -17.38 13.47
N GLY A 638 29.93 -16.98 14.68
CA GLY A 638 28.92 -15.96 14.93
C GLY A 638 27.49 -16.47 15.15
N ALA A 639 26.63 -15.53 15.56
CA ALA A 639 25.24 -15.75 15.96
C ALA A 639 24.38 -16.50 14.92
N ASP A 640 24.50 -16.13 13.65
CA ASP A 640 23.73 -16.74 12.56
C ASP A 640 24.16 -18.21 12.33
N CYS A 641 25.45 -18.51 12.44
CA CYS A 641 25.99 -19.88 12.30
C CYS A 641 25.59 -20.75 13.50
N ARG A 642 25.56 -20.19 14.71
CA ARG A 642 25.09 -20.89 15.91
C ARG A 642 23.63 -21.33 15.77
N GLU A 643 22.78 -20.41 15.31
CA GLU A 643 21.38 -20.71 15.03
C GLU A 643 21.21 -21.81 13.97
N ALA A 644 21.99 -21.74 12.88
CA ALA A 644 22.00 -22.77 11.84
C ALA A 644 22.43 -24.15 12.36
N LEU A 645 23.47 -24.19 13.22
CA LEU A 645 23.95 -25.42 13.84
C LEU A 645 22.92 -26.02 14.79
N THR A 646 22.21 -25.21 15.57
CA THR A 646 21.13 -25.72 16.44
C THR A 646 19.98 -26.32 15.62
N TYR A 647 19.63 -25.71 14.49
CA TYR A 647 18.64 -26.30 13.59
C TYR A 647 19.14 -27.62 12.98
N ALA A 648 20.42 -27.70 12.62
CA ALA A 648 21.05 -28.93 12.14
C ALA A 648 21.09 -30.04 13.21
N ASP A 649 21.29 -29.70 14.48
CA ASP A 649 21.25 -30.64 15.60
C ASP A 649 19.88 -31.32 15.71
N ARG A 650 18.80 -30.56 15.56
CA ARG A 650 17.43 -31.11 15.51
C ARG A 650 17.24 -32.06 14.32
N ILE A 651 17.78 -31.70 13.16
CA ILE A 651 17.72 -32.52 11.95
C ILE A 651 18.53 -33.83 12.13
N ALA A 652 19.66 -33.78 12.85
CA ALA A 652 20.53 -34.94 13.08
C ALA A 652 19.88 -36.06 13.91
N GLU A 653 18.79 -35.76 14.62
CA GLU A 653 17.99 -36.77 15.34
C GLU A 653 17.25 -37.72 14.38
N SER A 654 17.10 -37.36 13.10
CA SER A 654 16.42 -38.19 12.10
C SER A 654 17.28 -39.41 11.70
N PRO A 655 16.73 -40.65 11.72
CA PRO A 655 17.49 -41.85 11.39
C PRO A 655 18.06 -41.85 9.96
N ASP A 656 17.39 -41.18 9.02
CA ASP A 656 17.70 -41.20 7.58
C ASP A 656 18.67 -40.10 7.13
N VAL A 657 19.14 -39.27 8.06
CA VAL A 657 19.95 -38.08 7.78
C VAL A 657 21.38 -38.25 8.29
N THR A 658 22.35 -37.88 7.45
CA THR A 658 23.76 -37.74 7.80
C THR A 658 24.15 -36.26 7.77
N VAL A 659 24.73 -35.75 8.85
CA VAL A 659 25.07 -34.32 8.99
C VAL A 659 26.58 -34.14 9.03
N HIS A 660 27.11 -33.35 8.10
CA HIS A 660 28.53 -32.99 8.01
C HIS A 660 28.69 -31.55 8.47
N VAL A 661 29.30 -31.35 9.63
CA VAL A 661 29.58 -30.02 10.18
C VAL A 661 31.04 -29.67 9.90
N VAL A 662 31.25 -28.60 9.14
CA VAL A 662 32.59 -28.09 8.82
C VAL A 662 32.79 -26.74 9.46
N ARG A 663 33.71 -26.68 10.42
CA ARG A 663 34.09 -25.47 11.15
C ARG A 663 35.30 -24.82 10.50
N PHE A 664 35.15 -23.56 10.10
CA PHE A 664 36.23 -22.75 9.56
C PHE A 664 36.86 -21.92 10.68
N LEU A 665 38.19 -21.98 10.80
CA LEU A 665 38.98 -21.25 11.79
C LEU A 665 39.99 -20.38 11.05
N SER A 666 40.22 -19.14 11.53
CA SER A 666 41.28 -18.32 10.97
C SER A 666 42.66 -18.81 11.42
N HIS A 667 43.65 -18.70 10.54
CA HIS A 667 45.04 -18.96 10.91
C HIS A 667 45.46 -18.02 12.05
N GLU A 668 46.12 -18.57 13.07
CA GLU A 668 46.57 -17.81 14.26
C GLU A 668 45.46 -17.06 15.01
N ASN A 669 44.18 -17.42 14.80
CA ASN A 669 43.03 -16.76 15.42
C ASN A 669 42.92 -15.26 15.06
N GLU A 670 43.51 -14.84 13.94
CA GLU A 670 43.43 -13.46 13.48
C GLU A 670 41.97 -13.04 13.22
N GLY A 671 41.59 -11.85 13.67
CA GLY A 671 40.27 -11.27 13.42
C GLY A 671 39.12 -11.81 14.28
N ASP A 672 39.39 -12.73 15.21
CA ASP A 672 38.36 -13.29 16.09
C ASP A 672 37.94 -12.32 17.21
N ILE A 673 36.63 -12.27 17.44
CA ILE A 673 36.05 -11.53 18.55
C ILE A 673 35.96 -12.48 19.75
N GLY A 674 36.77 -12.24 20.80
CA GLY A 674 36.92 -13.18 21.92
C GLY A 674 35.63 -13.60 22.64
N PHE A 675 34.59 -12.75 22.67
CA PHE A 675 33.28 -13.12 23.22
C PHE A 675 32.48 -14.05 22.30
N GLU A 676 32.39 -13.71 21.01
CA GLU A 676 31.70 -14.55 20.01
C GLU A 676 32.37 -15.91 19.88
N ARG A 677 33.72 -15.94 19.89
CA ARG A 677 34.48 -17.18 19.84
C ARG A 677 34.19 -18.10 21.02
N LYS A 678 34.11 -17.58 22.25
CA LYS A 678 33.75 -18.38 23.43
C LYS A 678 32.36 -19.01 23.31
N LEU A 679 31.40 -18.27 22.77
CA LEU A 679 30.05 -18.78 22.50
C LEU A 679 30.06 -19.86 21.41
N ASP A 680 30.84 -19.65 20.36
CA ASP A 680 31.02 -20.60 19.27
C ASP A 680 31.68 -21.90 19.75
N ASP A 681 32.80 -21.79 20.48
CA ASP A 681 33.50 -22.91 21.09
C ASP A 681 32.58 -23.70 22.02
N GLY A 682 31.81 -23.01 22.86
CA GLY A 682 30.86 -23.64 23.78
C GLY A 682 29.80 -24.47 23.06
N LEU A 683 29.16 -23.90 22.02
CA LEU A 683 28.10 -24.58 21.28
C LEU A 683 28.65 -25.76 20.46
N VAL A 684 29.77 -25.56 19.77
CA VAL A 684 30.38 -26.60 18.93
C VAL A 684 30.89 -27.75 19.79
N THR A 685 31.53 -27.46 20.94
CA THR A 685 31.98 -28.49 21.88
C THR A 685 30.80 -29.28 22.42
N TRP A 686 29.72 -28.60 22.81
CA TRP A 686 28.50 -29.28 23.27
C TRP A 686 27.91 -30.19 22.19
N PHE A 687 27.82 -29.71 20.94
CA PHE A 687 27.30 -30.49 19.82
C PHE A 687 28.18 -31.72 19.53
N TRP A 688 29.50 -31.56 19.57
CA TRP A 688 30.46 -32.63 19.38
C TRP A 688 30.33 -33.71 20.47
N VAL A 689 30.32 -33.32 21.74
CA VAL A 689 30.18 -34.24 22.88
C VAL A 689 28.85 -34.99 22.82
N LYS A 690 27.74 -34.31 22.47
CA LYS A 690 26.43 -34.96 22.25
C LYS A 690 26.47 -36.00 21.12
N SER A 691 27.29 -35.75 20.11
CA SER A 691 27.40 -36.56 18.90
C SER A 691 28.45 -37.66 18.99
N GLU A 692 29.19 -37.74 20.10
CA GLU A 692 30.29 -38.68 20.28
C GLU A 692 29.74 -40.13 20.22
N GLY A 693 30.16 -40.88 19.19
CA GLY A 693 29.67 -42.24 18.91
C GLY A 693 28.55 -42.35 17.86
N ASN A 694 28.00 -41.24 17.36
CA ASN A 694 27.02 -41.27 16.27
C ASN A 694 27.72 -41.25 14.90
N SER A 695 27.77 -42.40 14.21
CA SER A 695 28.42 -42.55 12.90
C SER A 695 27.78 -41.71 11.78
N ARG A 696 26.60 -41.13 12.01
CA ARG A 696 25.88 -40.27 11.06
C ARG A 696 26.26 -38.79 11.16
N ILE A 697 27.07 -38.41 12.17
CA ILE A 697 27.52 -37.03 12.35
C ILE A 697 29.02 -36.97 12.10
N VAL A 698 29.42 -36.21 11.09
CA VAL A 698 30.83 -36.01 10.73
C VAL A 698 31.20 -34.58 11.06
N TYR A 699 32.20 -34.40 11.94
CA TYR A 699 32.74 -33.09 12.28
C TYR A 699 34.14 -32.93 11.70
N LYS A 700 34.42 -31.78 11.10
CA LYS A 700 35.73 -31.44 10.56
C LYS A 700 36.07 -29.98 10.80
N GLU A 701 37.29 -29.73 11.26
CA GLU A 701 37.85 -28.38 11.33
C GLU A 701 38.76 -28.10 10.12
N VAL A 702 38.66 -26.90 9.59
CA VAL A 702 39.49 -26.41 8.47
C VAL A 702 40.04 -25.05 8.84
N VAL A 703 41.36 -24.93 8.88
CA VAL A 703 42.05 -23.66 9.12
C VAL A 703 42.27 -22.97 7.78
N VAL A 704 41.92 -21.69 7.69
CA VAL A 704 41.99 -20.88 6.47
C VAL A 704 42.64 -19.52 6.75
N ARG A 705 43.41 -19.02 5.78
CA ARG A 705 44.10 -17.72 5.83
C ARG A 705 43.30 -16.60 5.21
N ASN A 706 42.43 -16.92 4.25
CA ASN A 706 41.62 -15.95 3.51
C ASN A 706 40.33 -16.58 2.97
N GLY A 707 39.51 -15.77 2.29
CA GLY A 707 38.28 -16.25 1.67
C GLY A 707 38.48 -17.20 0.49
N GLU A 708 39.60 -17.10 -0.23
CA GLU A 708 39.91 -17.98 -1.36
C GLU A 708 40.09 -19.43 -0.88
N GLU A 709 40.91 -19.67 0.14
CA GLU A 709 41.08 -20.98 0.77
C GLU A 709 39.75 -21.52 1.34
N THR A 710 38.90 -20.63 1.85
CA THR A 710 37.55 -20.99 2.33
C THR A 710 36.69 -21.53 1.19
N ILE A 711 36.69 -20.86 0.05
CA ILE A 711 35.95 -21.30 -1.14
C ILE A 711 36.52 -22.59 -1.72
N GLU A 712 37.85 -22.74 -1.77
CA GLU A 712 38.50 -23.95 -2.24
C GLU A 712 38.11 -25.17 -1.40
N ALA A 713 38.08 -25.02 -0.07
CA ALA A 713 37.64 -26.06 0.84
C ALA A 713 36.17 -26.45 0.60
N ILE A 714 35.28 -25.46 0.42
CA ILE A 714 33.85 -25.68 0.13
C ILE A 714 33.68 -26.39 -1.23
N ARG A 715 34.43 -25.98 -2.27
CA ARG A 715 34.41 -26.62 -3.60
C ARG A 715 34.93 -28.06 -3.53
N GLY A 716 35.97 -28.29 -2.74
CA GLY A 716 36.51 -29.63 -2.48
C GLY A 716 35.46 -30.58 -1.89
N MET A 717 34.57 -30.08 -1.03
CA MET A 717 33.46 -30.88 -0.48
C MET A 717 32.43 -31.26 -1.55
N ASN A 718 31.95 -30.29 -2.34
CA ASN A 718 30.95 -30.53 -3.38
C ASN A 718 31.44 -31.52 -4.46
N SER A 719 32.75 -31.53 -4.74
CA SER A 719 33.35 -32.48 -5.70
C SER A 719 33.40 -33.93 -5.20
N LYS A 720 33.47 -34.13 -3.88
CA LYS A 720 33.64 -35.46 -3.25
C LYS A 720 32.33 -36.11 -2.87
N GLU A 721 31.35 -35.30 -2.47
CA GLU A 721 30.10 -35.77 -1.90
C GLU A 721 28.90 -34.98 -2.44
N CYS A 722 27.77 -35.66 -2.60
CA CYS A 722 26.52 -35.02 -3.03
C CYS A 722 25.67 -34.68 -1.80
N TYR A 723 25.56 -33.38 -1.49
CA TYR A 723 24.72 -32.88 -0.40
C TYR A 723 23.33 -32.48 -0.92
N CYS A 724 22.29 -32.85 -0.17
CA CYS A 724 20.90 -32.51 -0.45
C CYS A 724 20.54 -31.10 0.04
N LEU A 725 21.16 -30.67 1.15
CA LEU A 725 20.93 -29.37 1.78
C LEU A 725 22.25 -28.79 2.30
N TRP A 726 22.48 -27.51 2.03
CA TRP A 726 23.56 -26.71 2.59
C TRP A 726 22.98 -25.70 3.59
N LEU A 727 23.43 -25.76 4.84
CA LEU A 727 23.05 -24.85 5.92
C LEU A 727 24.20 -23.87 6.19
N VAL A 728 23.90 -22.57 6.18
CA VAL A 728 24.91 -21.54 6.42
C VAL A 728 24.30 -20.35 7.17
N GLY A 729 25.09 -19.72 8.05
CA GLY A 729 24.72 -18.45 8.67
C GLY A 729 24.87 -17.27 7.70
N ARG A 730 23.98 -16.28 7.78
CA ARG A 730 23.96 -15.13 6.86
C ARG A 730 25.18 -14.22 6.99
N LYS A 731 25.39 -13.56 8.14
CA LYS A 731 26.46 -12.55 8.28
C LYS A 731 26.93 -12.22 9.70
N HIS A 732 26.08 -12.31 10.72
CA HIS A 732 26.39 -11.73 12.03
C HIS A 732 27.45 -12.56 12.78
N GLY A 733 28.57 -11.91 13.11
CA GLY A 733 29.65 -12.49 13.90
C GLY A 733 30.63 -13.37 13.10
N ILE A 734 30.50 -13.44 11.77
CA ILE A 734 31.47 -14.13 10.92
C ILE A 734 32.80 -13.39 10.97
N ASN A 735 33.90 -14.11 11.14
CA ASN A 735 35.23 -13.53 11.14
C ASN A 735 35.54 -12.91 9.75
N PRO A 736 35.89 -11.62 9.66
CA PRO A 736 36.11 -10.93 8.38
C PRO A 736 37.30 -11.48 7.59
N VAL A 737 38.28 -12.13 8.24
CA VAL A 737 39.46 -12.75 7.60
C VAL A 737 39.02 -13.92 6.73
N ILE A 738 38.08 -14.73 7.23
CA ILE A 738 37.55 -15.93 6.56
C ILE A 738 36.73 -15.56 5.30
N VAL A 739 36.20 -14.35 5.22
CA VAL A 739 35.44 -13.87 4.04
C VAL A 739 36.19 -12.79 3.24
N LYS A 740 37.46 -12.54 3.57
CA LYS A 740 38.27 -11.50 2.94
C LYS A 740 38.49 -11.81 1.46
N GLY A 741 38.18 -10.85 0.59
CA GLY A 741 38.29 -10.99 -0.87
C GLY A 741 37.04 -11.53 -1.56
N LEU A 742 36.02 -11.97 -0.80
CA LEU A 742 34.81 -12.59 -1.35
C LEU A 742 33.69 -11.60 -1.70
N SER A 743 33.90 -10.29 -1.48
CA SER A 743 32.90 -9.26 -1.74
C SER A 743 32.51 -9.12 -3.21
N GLY A 744 33.32 -9.64 -4.14
CA GLY A 744 32.96 -9.68 -5.57
C GLY A 744 31.77 -10.59 -5.88
N TRP A 745 31.50 -11.59 -5.03
CA TRP A 745 30.36 -12.51 -5.17
C TRP A 745 29.11 -12.05 -4.42
N SER A 746 29.22 -11.07 -3.51
CA SER A 746 28.01 -10.49 -2.91
C SER A 746 27.26 -9.72 -3.99
N GLY A 747 26.05 -10.17 -4.32
CA GLY A 747 25.21 -9.47 -5.27
C GLY A 747 24.89 -8.05 -4.78
N ASN A 748 24.43 -7.17 -5.67
CA ASN A 748 23.98 -5.82 -5.29
C ASN A 748 22.92 -5.81 -4.16
N ASN A 749 22.27 -6.95 -3.87
CA ASN A 749 21.39 -7.15 -2.74
C ASN A 749 21.99 -8.20 -1.79
N ASN A 750 22.47 -7.76 -0.62
CA ASN A 750 23.07 -8.58 0.43
C ASN A 750 22.03 -9.46 1.18
N GLU A 751 21.21 -10.25 0.47
CA GLU A 751 20.12 -11.05 1.06
C GLU A 751 20.64 -12.34 1.71
N LEU A 752 21.46 -13.12 0.98
CA LEU A 752 21.99 -14.41 1.44
C LEU A 752 23.31 -14.31 2.21
N GLY A 753 23.95 -13.14 2.19
CA GLY A 753 25.31 -12.98 2.69
C GLY A 753 26.36 -13.58 1.75
N VAL A 754 27.63 -13.34 2.05
CA VAL A 754 28.75 -13.62 1.12
C VAL A 754 28.83 -15.10 0.72
N ILE A 755 28.78 -16.01 1.71
CA ILE A 755 28.86 -17.45 1.44
C ILE A 755 27.54 -17.96 0.83
N GLY A 756 26.39 -17.49 1.33
CA GLY A 756 25.09 -17.88 0.78
C GLY A 756 24.94 -17.49 -0.69
N ASP A 757 25.40 -16.31 -1.09
CA ASP A 757 25.43 -15.86 -2.48
C ASP A 757 26.36 -16.73 -3.32
N TYR A 758 27.54 -17.12 -2.81
CA TYR A 758 28.43 -18.05 -3.50
C TYR A 758 27.78 -19.42 -3.70
N LEU A 759 27.16 -20.00 -2.67
CA LEU A 759 26.47 -21.30 -2.77
C LEU A 759 25.29 -21.25 -3.74
N ALA A 760 24.61 -20.11 -3.81
CA ALA A 760 23.50 -19.87 -4.74
C ALA A 760 23.95 -19.47 -6.15
N SER A 761 25.23 -19.15 -6.36
CA SER A 761 25.77 -18.68 -7.63
C SER A 761 25.77 -19.77 -8.71
N ALA A 762 25.82 -19.36 -9.98
CA ALA A 762 25.99 -20.27 -11.13
C ALA A 762 27.27 -21.10 -11.02
N ASP A 763 28.31 -20.52 -10.43
CA ASP A 763 29.68 -21.06 -10.41
C ASP A 763 29.84 -22.26 -9.47
N PHE A 764 28.95 -22.42 -8.49
CA PHE A 764 29.06 -23.48 -7.48
C PHE A 764 28.37 -24.81 -7.85
N ASP A 765 27.67 -24.88 -9.00
CA ASP A 765 26.92 -26.04 -9.55
C ASP A 765 26.51 -27.13 -8.53
N THR A 766 25.77 -26.77 -7.48
CA THR A 766 25.24 -27.74 -6.52
C THR A 766 23.95 -28.37 -7.01
N LYS A 767 23.79 -29.66 -6.72
CA LYS A 767 22.51 -30.39 -6.90
C LYS A 767 21.58 -30.22 -5.70
N GLY A 768 22.10 -29.75 -4.57
CA GLY A 768 21.37 -29.54 -3.32
C GLY A 768 20.78 -28.14 -3.16
N SER A 769 19.81 -28.05 -2.25
CA SER A 769 19.19 -26.79 -1.81
C SER A 769 20.10 -26.03 -0.84
N VAL A 770 19.95 -24.71 -0.74
CA VAL A 770 20.69 -23.88 0.23
C VAL A 770 19.70 -23.22 1.19
N LEU A 771 19.90 -23.37 2.50
CA LEU A 771 19.16 -22.66 3.53
C LEU A 771 20.12 -21.73 4.28
N VAL A 772 19.92 -20.43 4.08
CA VAL A 772 20.67 -19.38 4.78
C VAL A 772 19.88 -18.95 6.01
N VAL A 773 20.46 -19.09 7.19
CA VAL A 773 19.81 -18.77 8.47
C VAL A 773 20.34 -17.44 9.01
N GLN A 774 19.42 -16.61 9.50
CA GLN A 774 19.70 -15.42 10.28
C GLN A 774 19.04 -15.57 11.65
N GLN A 775 19.81 -15.39 12.72
CA GLN A 775 19.27 -15.35 14.06
C GLN A 775 18.42 -14.09 14.27
N GLN A 776 17.38 -14.18 15.10
CA GLN A 776 16.54 -13.03 15.47
C GLN A 776 17.39 -11.80 15.86
N ILE A 777 17.09 -10.66 15.25
CA ILE A 777 17.70 -9.36 15.61
C ILE A 777 16.83 -8.70 16.69
N LEU A 778 17.39 -8.51 17.89
CA LEU A 778 16.72 -7.76 18.96
C LEU A 778 16.80 -6.25 18.68
N LEU A 779 15.79 -5.75 17.97
CA LEU A 779 15.59 -4.33 17.71
C LEU A 779 15.43 -3.59 19.06
N GLY A 780 16.38 -2.72 19.41
CA GLY A 780 16.41 -1.93 20.66
C GLY A 780 17.62 -2.17 21.57
N MET A 781 18.29 -3.33 21.49
CA MET A 781 19.57 -3.57 22.21
C MET A 781 20.80 -3.10 21.43
N GLN A 782 20.73 -3.08 20.09
CA GLN A 782 21.82 -2.55 19.25
C GLN A 782 22.07 -1.05 19.45
N ASP A 783 21.06 -0.26 19.82
CA ASP A 783 21.25 1.17 20.13
C ASP A 783 22.07 1.40 21.41
N LYS A 784 22.10 0.44 22.34
CA LYS A 784 22.95 0.52 23.55
C LYS A 784 24.40 0.11 23.30
N VAL A 785 24.63 -0.84 22.39
CA VAL A 785 26.00 -1.32 22.08
C VAL A 785 26.68 -0.45 21.01
N SER A 786 25.91 0.16 20.10
CA SER A 786 26.43 1.09 19.07
C SER A 786 26.54 2.56 19.53
N GLY A 787 26.11 2.88 20.76
CA GLY A 787 26.18 4.22 21.35
C GLY A 787 27.60 4.79 21.51
N SER A 788 28.65 3.98 21.32
CA SER A 788 30.05 4.44 21.30
C SER A 788 30.57 4.81 19.89
N ARG A 789 29.81 4.55 18.81
CA ARG A 789 30.23 4.84 17.42
C ARG A 789 29.10 5.46 16.58
N ARG A 790 28.51 6.56 17.04
CA ARG A 790 27.74 7.46 16.17
C ARG A 790 28.40 8.83 16.12
N SER A 791 29.35 9.00 15.20
CA SER A 791 29.43 10.27 14.49
C SER A 791 28.28 10.27 13.48
N PHE A 792 27.55 11.37 13.44
CA PHE A 792 26.46 11.64 12.50
C PHE A 792 26.77 11.13 11.08
N SER A 793 26.07 10.07 10.67
CA SER A 793 25.98 9.66 9.27
C SER A 793 24.50 9.66 8.93
N PHE A 794 24.08 10.75 8.29
CA PHE A 794 22.80 10.87 7.62
C PHE A 794 22.53 9.64 6.75
N CYS A 795 21.29 9.18 6.78
CA CYS A 795 20.78 8.04 6.05
C CYS A 795 20.95 8.24 4.54
N SER A 796 22.04 7.70 3.98
CA SER A 796 22.27 7.61 2.53
C SER A 796 21.60 6.35 1.99
N TYR A 797 20.26 6.40 1.88
CA TYR A 797 19.47 5.47 1.07
C TYR A 797 18.49 6.28 0.21
N ALA A 798 19.04 7.09 -0.70
CA ALA A 798 18.28 7.83 -1.71
C ALA A 798 18.88 7.76 -3.13
N ALA A 799 19.94 6.99 -3.35
CA ALA A 799 20.68 7.01 -4.62
C ALA A 799 20.76 5.63 -5.30
N THR A 800 19.60 5.07 -5.70
CA THR A 800 19.53 4.06 -6.78
C THR A 800 18.09 3.97 -7.32
N SER A 801 17.59 5.07 -7.88
CA SER A 801 16.41 5.05 -8.76
C SER A 801 16.47 6.21 -9.76
N SER A 802 17.63 6.38 -10.38
CA SER A 802 17.86 7.30 -11.50
C SER A 802 18.57 6.56 -12.63
N ARG A 803 17.82 5.67 -13.28
CA ARG A 803 18.04 5.21 -14.65
C ARG A 803 16.74 4.56 -15.13
N ILE A 804 15.83 5.42 -15.60
CA ILE A 804 15.17 5.44 -16.92
C ILE A 804 14.38 6.74 -16.97
#